data_AF-A0AAZ1X2N4-F1
#
_entry.id   AF-A0AAZ1X2N4-F1
#
_cell.length_a   1.000
_cell.length_b   1.000
_cell.length_c   1.000
_cell.angle_alpha   90.00
_cell.angle_beta   90.00
_cell.angle_gamma   90.00
#
_symmetry.space_group_name_H-M   'P 1'
#
loop_
_entity.id
_entity.type
_entity.pdbx_description
1 polymer ?
#
loop_
_entity_poly.entity_id
_entity_poly.type
_entity_poly.pdbx_seq_one_letter_code
_entity_poly.pdbx_strand_id
1 'polypeptide(L)'
;MKKFVKNLIQSFFTVEAQFSVSQFSTSPQVHFYFKEFSSSGSVKVDIDGIRQLGGSTYTAKAIRHVVNIVFTPQRRSRQNVKKVLIVITDGESNDRHDLGNAAQLAENKNIVRFVIGVGNAFTKPEAKKELHTIASSPSSKHVFQVENFNALEIIRQTLQEKIFSIEGSQTSGATLKMEMSQEGFSAVYVPEGIQMSIVGANQWKGGYVQYTTGGEKLKTYEDVSLEPDSYLGYSMAVAKAQSGSLTIVGAPRYKHRGAVVAVNRQNFKNQRIEPFSSQYQTGEYFGAEVCAMDINNDDITDLIFISAPMYMEPDREGRVYVCRLTGLFVECNFDDPLVLRGHAGVKGRFGSSLAVLPDLNSDGFRDLAVGAPLENDGEGSIYIFHSEGGGRISPTYSQRITGSEVQSGLKFFGLSISEASFDQSGDELPDLVVGSKGTVVLLRSRPIVMVEPEVSFSPNQIPTQNVDCSKPLENTATVCFTMSRLSTVNTAEARINYTLTLDAIRKPPNNRAYVSRKQQEQSGSVIVDLRKKKCSTVKFLIEACPEDALNALSNELKFMLDGLPSNTNLRPSLAPQAHTATIYPLEFEINCGTDNKCVDKLKVDFGFTRSSEVKVGIDELLDVTVTVENRGENSYNSRVILTYPAGLSYRKFTIQQGRIECNSLDSEDGLSRGRTDCTIDKPIFKSKTKASFIVSYGIDTTNQLERKIFVTANATSGNQEHAPTSELYIKKWIDVKYSIFMTFESSLSYNNFTFGTKNLQKPLQQSIKVTNDIRALHFTVVIRVPVKLGEKDIWVDLSSLQISDCQSGNDEAPSVKDFVPKIQKDKVVDCSVAMCRVFKCSTFMGRLQSRTYEISANLSSGWIEQIGLQSAKFLLTSTVSLEYDKNQYIYLSTESKDNPPIRRIEAEVEVYPEPDSTKAIVGGSLGGLAFLALLTAGLYKAGFFKSKYKQMINENPEDGPGTDASAPLAE
;
A
#
# COMPACT_ATOMS: atom_id res chain seq x y z
N MET A 1 -42.94 13.37 40.05
CA MET A 1 -42.47 11.95 40.06
C MET A 1 -42.84 11.17 38.81
N LYS A 2 -44.13 11.01 38.43
CA LYS A 2 -44.50 10.23 37.22
C LYS A 2 -43.79 10.65 35.93
N LYS A 3 -43.73 11.95 35.65
CA LYS A 3 -43.02 12.51 34.49
C LYS A 3 -41.56 12.09 34.47
N PHE A 4 -40.87 12.18 35.61
CA PHE A 4 -39.49 11.73 35.77
C PHE A 4 -39.34 10.21 35.50
N VAL A 5 -40.19 9.36 36.08
CA VAL A 5 -40.14 7.89 35.85
C VAL A 5 -40.36 7.57 34.37
N LYS A 6 -41.31 8.23 33.71
CA LYS A 6 -41.58 8.07 32.27
C LYS A 6 -40.36 8.48 31.42
N ASN A 7 -39.77 9.63 31.72
CA ASN A 7 -38.60 10.15 31.01
C ASN A 7 -37.35 9.30 31.25
N LEU A 8 -37.17 8.76 32.45
CA LEU A 8 -36.09 7.84 32.80
C LEU A 8 -36.23 6.51 32.07
N ILE A 9 -37.42 5.90 32.06
CA ILE A 9 -37.65 4.65 31.31
C ILE A 9 -37.38 4.87 29.82
N GLN A 10 -37.82 6.01 29.27
CA GLN A 10 -37.60 6.34 27.86
C GLN A 10 -36.11 6.51 27.50
N SER A 11 -35.27 7.00 28.41
CA SER A 11 -33.83 7.13 28.13
C SER A 11 -33.08 5.79 28.07
N PHE A 12 -33.70 4.69 28.50
CA PHE A 12 -33.14 3.34 28.42
C PHE A 12 -33.73 2.49 27.30
N PHE A 13 -34.56 3.03 26.40
CA PHE A 13 -35.09 2.26 25.26
C PHE A 13 -34.04 1.90 24.20
N THR A 14 -32.85 2.51 24.25
CA THR A 14 -31.71 2.17 23.37
C THR A 14 -30.86 1.00 23.89
N VAL A 15 -31.17 0.47 25.09
CA VAL A 15 -30.47 -0.67 25.71
C VAL A 15 -31.46 -1.78 26.08
N GLU A 16 -31.00 -3.02 26.28
CA GLU A 16 -31.85 -4.18 26.64
C GLU A 16 -32.29 -4.16 28.12
N ALA A 17 -32.88 -3.06 28.59
CA ALA A 17 -33.42 -2.90 29.94
C ALA A 17 -34.90 -3.30 30.04
N GLN A 18 -35.31 -3.85 31.18
CA GLN A 18 -36.71 -4.14 31.51
C GLN A 18 -37.09 -3.43 32.80
N PHE A 19 -38.29 -2.84 32.84
CA PHE A 19 -38.76 -2.04 33.97
C PHE A 19 -39.97 -2.66 34.66
N SER A 20 -40.08 -2.38 35.96
CA SER A 20 -41.27 -2.62 36.77
C SER A 20 -41.48 -1.39 37.65
N VAL A 21 -42.73 -0.97 37.83
CA VAL A 21 -43.08 0.19 38.66
C VAL A 21 -43.98 -0.25 39.79
N SER A 22 -43.60 0.12 41.01
CA SER A 22 -44.39 -0.08 42.22
C SER A 22 -44.56 1.26 42.94
N GLN A 23 -45.74 1.55 43.44
CA GLN A 23 -46.01 2.68 44.33
C GLN A 23 -46.16 2.16 45.76
N PHE A 24 -45.80 2.98 46.76
CA PHE A 24 -45.98 2.61 48.15
C PHE A 24 -46.50 3.79 48.99
N SER A 25 -47.29 3.44 50.00
CA SER A 25 -47.65 4.30 51.12
C SER A 25 -47.78 3.45 52.38
N THR A 26 -48.98 3.27 52.95
CA THR A 26 -49.27 2.32 54.05
C THR A 26 -49.08 0.87 53.60
N SER A 27 -49.29 0.61 52.31
CA SER A 27 -49.05 -0.68 51.66
C SER A 27 -48.43 -0.49 50.27
N PRO A 28 -47.54 -1.39 49.82
CA PRO A 28 -47.00 -1.37 48.47
C PRO A 28 -48.00 -1.93 47.45
N GLN A 29 -48.05 -1.34 46.26
CA GLN A 29 -48.81 -1.79 45.10
C GLN A 29 -47.90 -1.85 43.87
N VAL A 30 -47.85 -3.02 43.22
CA VAL A 30 -47.16 -3.18 41.93
C VAL A 30 -48.12 -2.76 40.81
N HIS A 31 -47.71 -1.83 39.95
CA HIS A 31 -48.52 -1.41 38.80
C HIS A 31 -48.31 -2.30 37.58
N PHE A 32 -47.06 -2.72 37.34
CA PHE A 32 -46.74 -3.73 36.33
C PHE A 32 -45.40 -4.42 36.65
N TYR A 33 -45.30 -5.69 36.26
CA TYR A 33 -44.12 -6.56 36.45
C TYR A 33 -43.22 -6.54 35.20
N PHE A 34 -41.97 -7.04 35.31
CA PHE A 34 -41.06 -7.14 34.15
C PHE A 34 -41.63 -7.96 32.99
N LYS A 35 -42.50 -8.94 33.27
CA LYS A 35 -43.17 -9.75 32.23
C LYS A 35 -44.14 -8.94 31.35
N GLU A 36 -44.72 -7.87 31.89
CA GLU A 36 -45.69 -6.99 31.22
C GLU A 36 -45.01 -5.82 30.49
N PHE A 37 -43.71 -5.62 30.72
CA PHE A 37 -42.93 -4.58 30.04
C PHE A 37 -42.70 -4.94 28.56
N SER A 38 -43.22 -4.09 27.68
CA SER A 38 -42.97 -4.09 26.23
C SER A 38 -42.35 -2.74 25.86
N SER A 39 -41.40 -2.72 24.92
CA SER A 39 -40.82 -1.49 24.36
C SER A 39 -41.82 -0.63 23.56
N SER A 40 -43.07 -1.09 23.41
CA SER A 40 -44.15 -0.36 22.75
C SER A 40 -44.80 0.71 23.65
N GLY A 41 -45.56 1.63 23.04
CA GLY A 41 -46.15 2.80 23.70
C GLY A 41 -47.11 2.55 24.87
N SER A 42 -47.42 1.30 25.24
CA SER A 42 -48.34 0.95 26.33
C SER A 42 -47.84 1.40 27.71
N VAL A 43 -46.52 1.33 27.97
CA VAL A 43 -45.93 1.68 29.29
C VAL A 43 -46.18 3.15 29.66
N LYS A 44 -46.26 4.05 28.69
CA LYS A 44 -46.58 5.47 28.94
C LYS A 44 -48.01 5.62 29.46
N VAL A 45 -48.95 4.89 28.85
CA VAL A 45 -50.36 4.88 29.25
C VAL A 45 -50.53 4.29 30.65
N ASP A 46 -49.84 3.18 30.93
CA ASP A 46 -49.88 2.51 32.23
C ASP A 46 -49.39 3.43 33.37
N ILE A 47 -48.30 4.18 33.13
CA ILE A 47 -47.75 5.14 34.11
C ILE A 47 -48.67 6.34 34.29
N ASP A 48 -49.25 6.88 33.21
CA ASP A 48 -50.14 8.03 33.29
C ASP A 48 -51.41 7.69 34.10
N GLY A 49 -51.90 6.45 34.00
CA GLY A 49 -53.03 5.92 34.76
C GLY A 49 -52.83 5.69 36.26
N ILE A 50 -51.59 5.71 36.77
CA ILE A 50 -51.29 5.49 38.20
C ILE A 50 -51.98 6.57 39.07
N ARG A 51 -52.69 6.23 40.14
CA ARG A 51 -53.23 7.24 41.09
C ARG A 51 -52.42 7.22 42.38
N GLN A 52 -52.24 8.37 43.02
CA GLN A 52 -51.51 8.44 44.29
C GLN A 52 -52.36 7.80 45.40
N LEU A 53 -51.79 6.83 46.12
CA LEU A 53 -52.46 6.05 47.16
C LEU A 53 -52.81 6.88 48.42
N GLY A 54 -52.07 7.95 48.69
CA GLY A 54 -52.17 8.69 49.96
C GLY A 54 -51.79 7.82 51.17
N GLY A 55 -51.86 8.36 52.38
CA GLY A 55 -51.53 7.63 53.62
C GLY A 55 -50.09 7.85 54.12
N SER A 56 -49.61 6.93 54.96
CA SER A 56 -48.28 6.99 55.60
C SER A 56 -47.17 6.43 54.69
N THR A 57 -45.90 6.50 55.10
CA THR A 57 -44.74 6.12 54.28
C THR A 57 -44.01 4.90 54.86
N TYR A 58 -44.39 3.68 54.46
CA TYR A 58 -43.76 2.43 54.92
C TYR A 58 -42.70 1.93 53.92
N THR A 59 -41.54 2.59 53.90
CA THR A 59 -40.47 2.34 52.92
C THR A 59 -39.80 0.97 53.13
N ALA A 60 -39.59 0.53 54.37
CA ALA A 60 -38.95 -0.77 54.63
C ALA A 60 -39.84 -1.93 54.15
N LYS A 61 -41.15 -1.85 54.42
CA LYS A 61 -42.16 -2.79 53.92
C LYS A 61 -42.19 -2.80 52.38
N ALA A 62 -42.11 -1.64 51.74
CA ALA A 62 -42.08 -1.53 50.28
C ALA A 62 -40.87 -2.21 49.65
N ILE A 63 -39.67 -1.98 50.19
CA ILE A 63 -38.43 -2.61 49.71
C ILE A 63 -38.54 -4.14 49.85
N ARG A 64 -38.97 -4.65 51.00
CA ARG A 64 -39.17 -6.10 51.21
C ARG A 64 -40.14 -6.69 50.18
N HIS A 65 -41.24 -6.00 49.92
CA HIS A 65 -42.23 -6.45 48.95
C HIS A 65 -41.66 -6.53 47.53
N VAL A 66 -40.96 -5.49 47.07
CA VAL A 66 -40.34 -5.47 45.73
C VAL A 66 -39.27 -6.56 45.60
N VAL A 67 -38.42 -6.74 46.62
CA VAL A 67 -37.35 -7.75 46.62
C VAL A 67 -37.89 -9.18 46.59
N ASN A 68 -39.03 -9.45 47.22
CA ASN A 68 -39.60 -10.80 47.32
C ASN A 68 -40.64 -11.13 46.26
N ILE A 69 -41.32 -10.13 45.69
CA ILE A 69 -42.41 -10.35 44.74
C ILE A 69 -42.01 -9.96 43.32
N VAL A 70 -41.33 -8.83 43.12
CA VAL A 70 -41.00 -8.29 41.78
C VAL A 70 -39.72 -8.92 41.23
N PHE A 71 -38.65 -9.02 42.03
CA PHE A 71 -37.37 -9.61 41.62
C PHE A 71 -37.35 -11.15 41.67
N THR A 72 -38.38 -11.77 41.10
CA THR A 72 -38.56 -13.24 41.03
C THR A 72 -38.56 -13.74 39.58
N PRO A 73 -38.04 -14.96 39.31
CA PRO A 73 -38.05 -15.53 37.95
C PRO A 73 -39.46 -15.65 37.36
N GLN A 74 -40.47 -15.97 38.19
CA GLN A 74 -41.89 -16.09 37.79
C GLN A 74 -42.47 -14.77 37.27
N ARG A 75 -41.85 -13.63 37.63
CA ARG A 75 -42.23 -12.28 37.15
C ARG A 75 -41.28 -11.75 36.07
N ARG A 76 -40.49 -12.64 35.44
CA ARG A 76 -39.47 -12.35 34.40
C ARG A 76 -38.29 -11.51 34.90
N SER A 77 -37.95 -11.58 36.19
CA SER A 77 -36.65 -11.06 36.64
C SER A 77 -35.53 -11.99 36.16
N ARG A 78 -34.70 -11.51 35.23
CA ARG A 78 -33.57 -12.28 34.65
C ARG A 78 -32.50 -12.55 35.71
N GLN A 79 -31.88 -13.73 35.64
CA GLN A 79 -30.88 -14.16 36.63
C GLN A 79 -29.46 -13.65 36.32
N ASN A 80 -29.12 -13.47 35.03
CA ASN A 80 -27.79 -13.05 34.57
C ASN A 80 -27.70 -11.55 34.24
N VAL A 81 -28.47 -10.71 34.94
CA VAL A 81 -28.45 -9.25 34.73
C VAL A 81 -28.27 -8.52 36.05
N LYS A 82 -27.70 -7.32 36.00
CA LYS A 82 -27.64 -6.43 37.16
C LYS A 82 -29.04 -6.01 37.55
N LYS A 83 -29.39 -6.16 38.82
CA LYS A 83 -30.70 -5.78 39.37
C LYS A 83 -30.56 -4.42 40.03
N VAL A 84 -31.40 -3.48 39.62
CA VAL A 84 -31.37 -2.09 40.13
C VAL A 84 -32.74 -1.74 40.71
N LEU A 85 -32.74 -1.20 41.93
CA LEU A 85 -33.91 -0.65 42.61
C LEU A 85 -33.72 0.86 42.79
N ILE A 86 -34.64 1.66 42.26
CA ILE A 86 -34.65 3.12 42.44
C ILE A 86 -35.79 3.47 43.39
N VAL A 87 -35.45 3.92 44.60
CA VAL A 87 -36.41 4.36 45.61
C VAL A 87 -36.55 5.88 45.53
N ILE A 88 -37.75 6.37 45.24
CA ILE A 88 -38.07 7.80 45.20
C ILE A 88 -39.04 8.08 46.35
N THR A 89 -38.64 8.92 47.29
CA THR A 89 -39.45 9.26 48.47
C THR A 89 -39.39 10.76 48.76
N ASP A 90 -40.50 11.33 49.23
CA ASP A 90 -40.65 12.72 49.66
C ASP A 90 -40.97 12.86 51.16
N GLY A 91 -40.94 11.76 51.92
CA GLY A 91 -41.22 11.74 53.36
C GLY A 91 -40.36 10.74 54.15
N GLU A 92 -40.22 11.02 55.45
CA GLU A 92 -39.56 10.13 56.41
C GLU A 92 -40.34 8.82 56.57
N SER A 93 -39.63 7.70 56.74
CA SER A 93 -40.25 6.38 56.87
C SER A 93 -40.91 6.18 58.24
N ASN A 94 -42.16 5.72 58.24
CA ASN A 94 -42.90 5.33 59.44
C ASN A 94 -42.43 3.99 60.02
N ASP A 95 -41.70 3.20 59.25
CA ASP A 95 -41.06 1.93 59.62
C ASP A 95 -39.53 2.02 59.59
N ARG A 96 -38.96 3.18 59.98
CA ARG A 96 -37.51 3.46 59.89
C ARG A 96 -36.61 2.42 60.57
N HIS A 97 -37.07 1.84 61.68
CA HIS A 97 -36.32 0.82 62.44
C HIS A 97 -36.07 -0.46 61.62
N ASP A 98 -36.86 -0.69 60.58
CA ASP A 98 -36.80 -1.86 59.72
C ASP A 98 -35.99 -1.66 58.42
N LEU A 99 -35.55 -0.43 58.13
CA LEU A 99 -34.87 -0.08 56.87
C LEU A 99 -33.57 -0.87 56.69
N GLY A 100 -32.77 -1.03 57.75
CA GLY A 100 -31.53 -1.81 57.69
C GLY A 100 -31.78 -3.26 57.27
N ASN A 101 -32.78 -3.90 57.87
CA ASN A 101 -33.17 -5.27 57.52
C ASN A 101 -33.68 -5.39 56.08
N ALA A 102 -34.44 -4.39 55.60
CA ALA A 102 -34.93 -4.37 54.23
C ALA A 102 -33.81 -4.13 53.20
N ALA A 103 -32.86 -3.25 53.50
CA ALA A 103 -31.68 -3.00 52.67
C ALA A 103 -30.77 -4.24 52.61
N GLN A 104 -30.54 -4.91 53.74
CA GLN A 104 -29.76 -6.14 53.79
C GLN A 104 -30.40 -7.27 52.96
N LEU A 105 -31.73 -7.38 53.00
CA LEU A 105 -32.45 -8.37 52.17
C LEU A 105 -32.22 -8.12 50.67
N ALA A 106 -32.18 -6.86 50.24
CA ALA A 106 -31.88 -6.50 48.86
C ALA A 106 -30.41 -6.76 48.49
N GLU A 107 -29.49 -6.47 49.41
CA GLU A 107 -28.05 -6.73 49.25
C GLU A 107 -27.78 -8.23 49.06
N ASN A 108 -28.41 -9.08 49.87
CA ASN A 108 -28.30 -10.54 49.77
C ASN A 108 -28.80 -11.11 48.42
N LYS A 109 -29.59 -10.34 47.66
CA LYS A 109 -30.04 -10.70 46.30
C LYS A 109 -29.29 -9.95 45.19
N ASN A 110 -28.15 -9.32 45.51
CA ASN A 110 -27.32 -8.53 44.60
C ASN A 110 -28.10 -7.42 43.88
N ILE A 111 -28.98 -6.71 44.60
CA ILE A 111 -29.77 -5.60 44.06
C ILE A 111 -29.11 -4.27 44.44
N VAL A 112 -28.63 -3.52 43.44
CA VAL A 112 -28.08 -2.17 43.61
C VAL A 112 -29.21 -1.18 43.86
N ARG A 113 -29.10 -0.34 44.90
CA ARG A 113 -30.16 0.55 45.35
C ARG A 113 -29.75 2.00 45.20
N PHE A 114 -30.49 2.74 44.38
CA PHE A 114 -30.42 4.19 44.28
C PHE A 114 -31.58 4.81 45.05
N VAL A 115 -31.31 5.89 45.77
CA VAL A 115 -32.32 6.55 46.61
C VAL A 115 -32.36 8.02 46.28
N ILE A 116 -33.56 8.51 45.97
CA ILE A 116 -33.84 9.91 45.65
C ILE A 116 -34.78 10.47 46.71
N GLY A 117 -34.24 11.34 47.57
CA GLY A 117 -35.02 12.12 48.53
C GLY A 117 -35.47 13.43 47.90
N VAL A 118 -36.78 13.69 47.85
CA VAL A 118 -37.35 14.90 47.24
C VAL A 118 -37.94 15.82 48.29
N GLY A 119 -37.62 17.11 48.20
CA GLY A 119 -38.20 18.15 49.04
C GLY A 119 -37.54 18.30 50.42
N ASN A 120 -38.19 19.10 51.26
CA ASN A 120 -37.62 19.56 52.53
C ASN A 120 -37.63 18.48 53.64
N ALA A 121 -38.29 17.34 53.43
CA ALA A 121 -38.33 16.24 54.40
C ALA A 121 -36.92 15.70 54.74
N PHE A 122 -35.96 15.85 53.84
CA PHE A 122 -34.59 15.34 53.99
C PHE A 122 -33.58 16.44 54.39
N THR A 123 -34.06 17.56 54.93
CA THR A 123 -33.17 18.59 55.52
C THR A 123 -32.61 18.16 56.88
N LYS A 124 -33.37 17.34 57.64
CA LYS A 124 -32.96 16.83 58.95
C LYS A 124 -31.92 15.70 58.86
N PRO A 125 -30.95 15.62 59.79
CA PRO A 125 -29.94 14.56 59.81
C PRO A 125 -30.51 13.15 59.87
N GLU A 126 -31.60 12.93 60.61
CA GLU A 126 -32.24 11.62 60.81
C GLU A 126 -32.85 11.12 59.50
N ALA A 127 -33.53 12.01 58.76
CA ALA A 127 -34.09 11.72 57.45
C ALA A 127 -33.01 11.43 56.40
N LYS A 128 -31.89 12.18 56.42
CA LYS A 128 -30.73 11.87 55.56
C LYS A 128 -30.14 10.50 55.86
N LYS A 129 -30.07 10.12 57.14
CA LYS A 129 -29.60 8.80 57.56
C LYS A 129 -30.47 7.67 57.01
N GLU A 130 -31.79 7.87 56.89
CA GLU A 130 -32.68 6.90 56.24
C GLU A 130 -32.28 6.65 54.77
N LEU A 131 -32.03 7.72 54.00
CA LEU A 131 -31.60 7.60 52.60
C LEU A 131 -30.28 6.83 52.47
N HIS A 132 -29.31 7.13 53.34
CA HIS A 132 -28.03 6.43 53.38
C HIS A 132 -28.15 4.96 53.78
N THR A 133 -29.11 4.63 54.66
CA THR A 133 -29.38 3.25 55.11
C THR A 133 -29.97 2.41 53.99
N ILE A 134 -30.81 3.01 53.13
CA ILE A 134 -31.45 2.31 52.01
C ILE A 134 -30.47 2.11 50.84
N ALA A 135 -29.64 3.11 50.53
CA ALA A 135 -28.78 3.10 49.35
C ALA A 135 -27.64 2.07 49.42
N SER A 136 -27.15 1.63 48.25
CA SER A 136 -25.95 0.78 48.18
C SER A 136 -24.67 1.58 48.47
N SER A 137 -23.64 0.89 48.97
CA SER A 137 -22.32 1.48 49.22
C SER A 137 -21.53 1.70 47.92
N PRO A 138 -20.74 2.78 47.79
CA PRO A 138 -20.68 3.94 48.69
C PRO A 138 -21.92 4.83 48.52
N SER A 139 -22.49 5.30 49.64
CA SER A 139 -23.74 6.08 49.61
C SER A 139 -23.59 7.42 48.88
N SER A 140 -22.39 7.99 48.80
CA SER A 140 -22.09 9.20 48.02
C SER A 140 -22.36 9.06 46.52
N LYS A 141 -22.37 7.82 46.01
CA LYS A 141 -22.69 7.55 44.60
C LYS A 141 -24.16 7.20 44.36
N HIS A 142 -24.89 6.78 45.39
CA HIS A 142 -26.23 6.17 45.26
C HIS A 142 -27.37 6.95 45.94
N VAL A 143 -27.06 7.99 46.72
CA VAL A 143 -28.04 8.90 47.31
C VAL A 143 -28.07 10.20 46.53
N PHE A 144 -29.27 10.65 46.16
CA PHE A 144 -29.51 11.95 45.55
C PHE A 144 -30.58 12.70 46.34
N GLN A 145 -30.29 13.95 46.68
CA GLN A 145 -31.24 14.83 47.35
C GLN A 145 -31.58 15.97 46.39
N VAL A 146 -32.88 16.23 46.20
CA VAL A 146 -33.36 17.37 45.40
C VAL A 146 -34.32 18.23 46.18
N GLU A 147 -34.18 19.53 46.02
CA GLU A 147 -35.01 20.53 46.69
C GLU A 147 -36.46 20.52 46.20
N ASN A 148 -36.69 20.19 44.92
CA ASN A 148 -38.02 20.16 44.34
C ASN A 148 -38.12 19.17 43.16
N PHE A 149 -39.36 18.92 42.71
CA PHE A 149 -39.65 17.97 41.64
C PHE A 149 -39.11 18.37 40.26
N ASN A 150 -38.76 19.64 40.03
CA ASN A 150 -38.18 20.09 38.76
C ASN A 150 -36.71 19.70 38.63
N ALA A 151 -35.99 19.64 39.76
CA ALA A 151 -34.58 19.24 39.81
C ALA A 151 -34.36 17.73 39.55
N LEU A 152 -35.43 16.92 39.53
CA LEU A 152 -35.36 15.50 39.15
C LEU A 152 -34.84 15.28 37.73
N GLU A 153 -35.08 16.21 36.80
CA GLU A 153 -34.58 16.11 35.42
C GLU A 153 -33.04 16.21 35.33
N ILE A 154 -32.40 16.92 36.27
CA ILE A 154 -30.94 17.02 36.36
C ILE A 154 -30.37 15.68 36.87
N ILE A 155 -30.99 15.09 37.90
CA ILE A 155 -30.58 13.78 38.42
C ILE A 155 -30.71 12.70 37.34
N ARG A 156 -31.70 12.80 36.43
CA ARG A 156 -31.92 11.80 35.36
C ARG A 156 -30.64 11.49 34.57
N GLN A 157 -29.91 12.52 34.13
CA GLN A 157 -28.67 12.34 33.37
C GLN A 157 -27.58 11.66 34.21
N THR A 158 -27.38 12.12 35.45
CA THR A 158 -26.39 11.52 36.37
C THR A 158 -26.75 10.08 36.76
N LEU A 159 -28.03 9.78 36.94
CA LEU A 159 -28.51 8.40 37.19
C LEU A 159 -28.31 7.53 35.96
N GLN A 160 -28.58 8.04 34.76
CA GLN A 160 -28.37 7.32 33.51
C GLN A 160 -26.89 6.95 33.32
N GLU A 161 -25.98 7.92 33.46
CA GLU A 161 -24.53 7.69 33.39
C GLU A 161 -24.05 6.66 34.43
N LYS A 162 -24.52 6.78 35.67
CA LYS A 162 -24.14 5.84 36.73
C LYS A 162 -24.72 4.45 36.53
N ILE A 163 -25.96 4.32 36.03
CA ILE A 163 -26.56 3.02 35.73
C ILE A 163 -25.84 2.36 34.55
N PHE A 164 -25.47 3.10 33.50
CA PHE A 164 -24.62 2.57 32.43
C PHE A 164 -23.23 2.15 32.93
N SER A 165 -22.63 2.91 33.86
CA SER A 165 -21.34 2.53 34.45
C SER A 165 -21.39 1.24 35.29
N ILE A 166 -22.57 0.85 35.80
CA ILE A 166 -22.77 -0.42 36.52
C ILE A 166 -22.73 -1.62 35.55
N GLU A 167 -23.14 -1.44 34.28
CA GLU A 167 -23.00 -2.47 33.24
C GLU A 167 -21.52 -2.69 32.85
N GLY A 168 -20.68 -1.65 32.94
CA GLY A 168 -19.24 -1.70 32.67
C GLY A 168 -18.35 -2.20 33.83
N SER A 169 -18.91 -2.47 35.01
CA SER A 169 -18.17 -2.95 36.19
C SER A 169 -17.90 -4.46 36.12
N GLN A 170 -16.72 -4.82 35.63
CA GLN A 170 -16.18 -6.16 35.37
C GLN A 170 -16.50 -7.25 36.41
N THR A 171 -17.64 -7.92 36.25
CA THR A 171 -17.94 -9.20 36.93
C THR A 171 -18.77 -10.17 36.07
N SER A 172 -19.25 -9.76 34.88
CA SER A 172 -20.19 -10.57 34.09
C SER A 172 -19.80 -10.83 32.63
N GLY A 173 -18.54 -10.61 32.24
CA GLY A 173 -18.08 -10.91 30.87
C GLY A 173 -18.76 -10.09 29.76
N ALA A 174 -19.38 -8.95 30.09
CA ALA A 174 -19.92 -8.02 29.11
C ALA A 174 -18.77 -7.24 28.44
N THR A 175 -18.77 -7.18 27.10
CA THR A 175 -17.74 -6.52 26.31
C THR A 175 -17.93 -4.99 26.28
N LEU A 176 -16.83 -4.23 26.37
CA LEU A 176 -16.83 -2.77 26.22
C LEU A 176 -17.35 -2.38 24.84
N LYS A 177 -18.30 -1.44 24.76
CA LYS A 177 -18.90 -0.98 23.51
C LYS A 177 -18.59 0.48 23.23
N MET A 178 -19.10 1.42 24.02
CA MET A 178 -18.91 2.86 23.74
C MET A 178 -18.36 3.64 24.92
N GLU A 179 -18.20 3.00 26.07
CA GLU A 179 -17.77 3.62 27.33
C GLU A 179 -16.38 4.27 27.20
N MET A 180 -15.53 3.67 26.37
CA MET A 180 -14.16 4.14 26.10
C MET A 180 -14.03 4.69 24.67
N SER A 181 -15.12 5.10 24.01
CA SER A 181 -15.10 5.42 22.57
C SER A 181 -14.05 6.47 22.17
N GLN A 182 -13.73 7.43 23.05
CA GLN A 182 -12.83 8.55 22.77
C GLN A 182 -13.24 9.28 21.48
N GLU A 183 -14.51 9.64 21.41
CA GLU A 183 -15.07 10.31 20.24
C GLU A 183 -14.34 11.61 19.92
N GLY A 184 -13.99 11.79 18.64
CA GLY A 184 -13.24 12.95 18.17
C GLY A 184 -11.72 12.83 18.33
N PHE A 185 -11.19 11.62 18.55
CA PHE A 185 -9.75 11.37 18.57
C PHE A 185 -9.07 11.84 17.27
N SER A 186 -9.71 11.60 16.13
CA SER A 186 -9.45 12.24 14.85
C SER A 186 -10.77 12.72 14.25
N ALA A 187 -10.72 13.77 13.42
CA ALA A 187 -11.91 14.32 12.79
C ALA A 187 -11.59 14.92 11.42
N VAL A 188 -12.54 14.83 10.51
CA VAL A 188 -12.45 15.41 9.16
C VAL A 188 -13.76 16.10 8.79
N TYR A 189 -13.64 17.21 8.07
CA TYR A 189 -14.79 17.90 7.50
C TYR A 189 -15.18 17.29 6.16
N VAL A 190 -16.47 17.17 5.93
CA VAL A 190 -17.06 16.70 4.68
C VAL A 190 -18.23 17.61 4.29
N PRO A 191 -18.66 17.67 3.02
CA PRO A 191 -19.74 18.56 2.59
C PRO A 191 -21.04 18.43 3.41
N GLU A 192 -21.33 17.24 3.94
CA GLU A 192 -22.52 16.91 4.71
C GLU A 192 -22.39 17.20 6.21
N GLY A 193 -21.20 17.57 6.70
CA GLY A 193 -20.92 17.88 8.10
C GLY A 193 -19.53 17.44 8.57
N ILE A 194 -19.45 16.74 9.70
CA ILE A 194 -18.18 16.32 10.32
C ILE A 194 -18.18 14.82 10.59
N GLN A 195 -17.05 14.16 10.33
CA GLN A 195 -16.82 12.78 10.73
C GLN A 195 -15.85 12.77 11.91
N MET A 196 -16.20 12.06 12.97
CA MET A 196 -15.40 11.95 14.19
C MET A 196 -15.12 10.48 14.48
N SER A 197 -13.86 10.12 14.72
CA SER A 197 -13.50 8.75 15.07
C SER A 197 -13.92 8.37 16.48
N ILE A 198 -14.07 7.07 16.71
CA ILE A 198 -14.43 6.45 18.00
C ILE A 198 -13.46 5.30 18.32
N VAL A 199 -12.17 5.61 18.39
CA VAL A 199 -11.04 4.65 18.45
C VAL A 199 -11.20 3.58 19.54
N GLY A 200 -11.68 3.94 20.73
CA GLY A 200 -11.81 3.00 21.85
C GLY A 200 -13.14 2.23 21.88
N ALA A 201 -13.98 2.40 20.85
CA ALA A 201 -15.25 1.67 20.74
C ALA A 201 -15.04 0.18 20.46
N ASN A 202 -15.98 -0.63 20.92
CA ASN A 202 -16.11 -2.07 20.72
C ASN A 202 -14.81 -2.82 21.06
N GLN A 203 -14.33 -2.65 22.29
CA GLN A 203 -13.05 -3.16 22.77
C GLN A 203 -11.88 -2.65 21.94
N TRP A 204 -11.80 -1.32 21.76
CA TRP A 204 -10.75 -0.65 20.97
C TRP A 204 -10.62 -1.15 19.53
N LYS A 205 -11.70 -1.73 18.98
CA LYS A 205 -11.78 -2.03 17.56
C LYS A 205 -11.79 -0.73 16.75
N GLY A 206 -12.56 0.26 17.23
CA GLY A 206 -12.65 1.58 16.64
C GLY A 206 -13.73 1.73 15.56
N GLY A 207 -13.68 2.86 14.86
CA GLY A 207 -14.67 3.26 13.85
C GLY A 207 -14.80 4.79 13.76
N TYR A 208 -15.88 5.26 13.14
CA TYR A 208 -16.23 6.69 13.13
C TYR A 208 -17.73 6.93 13.07
N VAL A 209 -18.14 8.12 13.49
CA VAL A 209 -19.52 8.62 13.48
C VAL A 209 -19.59 9.85 12.58
N GLN A 210 -20.65 9.92 11.77
CA GLN A 210 -20.95 11.06 10.91
C GLN A 210 -22.00 11.94 11.59
N TYR A 211 -21.74 13.24 11.61
CA TYR A 211 -22.61 14.28 12.16
C TYR A 211 -22.95 15.31 11.10
N THR A 212 -24.17 15.86 11.16
CA THR A 212 -24.52 17.08 10.41
C THR A 212 -23.79 18.28 11.00
N THR A 213 -23.75 19.39 10.25
CA THR A 213 -23.24 20.68 10.74
C THR A 213 -24.00 21.19 11.98
N GLY A 214 -25.24 20.74 12.18
CA GLY A 214 -26.05 21.05 13.37
C GLY A 214 -25.80 20.13 14.58
N GLY A 215 -24.89 19.16 14.46
CA GLY A 215 -24.55 18.21 15.54
C GLY A 215 -25.45 16.98 15.63
N GLU A 216 -26.32 16.74 14.64
CA GLU A 216 -27.16 15.54 14.63
C GLU A 216 -26.39 14.33 14.12
N LYS A 217 -26.48 13.21 14.84
CA LYS A 217 -25.85 11.95 14.45
C LYS A 217 -26.56 11.33 13.25
N LEU A 218 -25.82 11.09 12.16
CA LEU A 218 -26.32 10.52 10.91
C LEU A 218 -26.13 9.00 10.85
N LYS A 219 -24.87 8.56 10.85
CA LYS A 219 -24.49 7.16 10.65
C LYS A 219 -23.23 6.85 11.45
N THR A 220 -23.07 5.59 11.81
CA THR A 220 -21.85 5.06 12.42
C THR A 220 -21.27 4.00 11.49
N TYR A 221 -19.97 4.08 11.25
CA TYR A 221 -19.21 3.08 10.52
C TYR A 221 -18.32 2.31 11.48
N GLU A 222 -18.42 0.98 11.38
CA GLU A 222 -17.60 0.02 12.11
C GLU A 222 -17.24 -1.11 11.13
N ASP A 223 -16.00 -1.61 11.20
CA ASP A 223 -15.60 -2.78 10.42
C ASP A 223 -15.68 -4.04 11.30
N VAL A 224 -16.70 -4.85 11.07
CA VAL A 224 -16.92 -6.10 11.82
C VAL A 224 -15.80 -7.12 11.63
N SER A 225 -15.02 -7.03 10.54
CA SER A 225 -13.93 -7.96 10.23
C SER A 225 -12.66 -7.71 11.04
N LEU A 226 -12.51 -6.52 11.65
CA LEU A 226 -11.36 -6.20 12.50
C LEU A 226 -11.49 -6.87 13.87
N GLU A 227 -10.34 -7.27 14.42
CA GLU A 227 -10.22 -7.77 15.79
C GLU A 227 -10.24 -6.60 16.81
N PRO A 228 -10.56 -6.87 18.09
CA PRO A 228 -10.36 -5.91 19.18
C PRO A 228 -8.95 -5.31 19.19
N ASP A 229 -8.79 -4.15 19.80
CA ASP A 229 -7.50 -3.46 19.97
C ASP A 229 -6.80 -3.04 18.65
N SER A 230 -7.58 -2.85 17.58
CA SER A 230 -7.08 -2.42 16.26
C SER A 230 -6.88 -0.90 16.12
N TYR A 231 -7.60 -0.11 16.92
CA TYR A 231 -7.59 1.36 16.92
C TYR A 231 -8.05 1.98 15.59
N LEU A 232 -9.07 1.42 14.95
CA LEU A 232 -9.63 2.02 13.73
C LEU A 232 -10.14 3.43 14.02
N GLY A 233 -9.71 4.40 13.22
CA GLY A 233 -10.03 5.81 13.42
C GLY A 233 -8.93 6.59 14.13
N TYR A 234 -7.77 6.00 14.35
CA TYR A 234 -6.63 6.70 14.94
C TYR A 234 -6.24 7.93 14.10
N SER A 235 -6.24 7.77 12.77
CA SER A 235 -6.09 8.84 11.78
C SER A 235 -7.21 8.75 10.74
N MET A 236 -7.50 9.88 10.09
CA MET A 236 -8.58 9.96 9.11
C MET A 236 -8.30 11.03 8.05
N ALA A 237 -8.58 10.72 6.79
CA ALA A 237 -8.51 11.65 5.67
C ALA A 237 -9.68 11.41 4.70
N VAL A 238 -10.01 12.41 3.88
CA VAL A 238 -11.05 12.29 2.85
C VAL A 238 -10.39 12.36 1.48
N ALA A 239 -10.64 11.35 0.65
CA ALA A 239 -10.18 11.30 -0.73
C ALA A 239 -11.37 11.44 -1.68
N LYS A 240 -11.22 12.27 -2.71
CA LYS A 240 -12.26 12.55 -3.71
C LYS A 240 -11.85 11.97 -5.06
N ALA A 241 -12.78 11.30 -5.72
CA ALA A 241 -12.61 10.74 -7.05
C ALA A 241 -13.77 11.21 -7.95
N GLN A 242 -13.61 11.07 -9.27
CA GLN A 242 -14.68 11.42 -10.22
C GLN A 242 -15.99 10.65 -9.95
N SER A 243 -15.89 9.41 -9.49
CA SER A 243 -17.03 8.51 -9.26
C SER A 243 -17.56 8.54 -7.82
N GLY A 244 -16.97 9.32 -6.91
CA GLY A 244 -17.42 9.40 -5.52
C GLY A 244 -16.35 9.88 -4.54
N SER A 245 -16.49 9.55 -3.27
CA SER A 245 -15.50 9.88 -2.24
C SER A 245 -15.29 8.73 -1.26
N LEU A 246 -14.08 8.66 -0.73
CA LEU A 246 -13.63 7.70 0.26
C LEU A 246 -13.30 8.42 1.56
N THR A 247 -13.63 7.79 2.69
CA THR A 247 -13.01 8.11 3.98
C THR A 247 -11.89 7.10 4.20
N ILE A 248 -10.65 7.58 4.28
CA ILE A 248 -9.45 6.78 4.55
C ILE A 248 -9.24 6.80 6.06
N VAL A 249 -9.11 5.62 6.68
CA VAL A 249 -9.09 5.48 8.13
C VAL A 249 -7.94 4.58 8.57
N GLY A 250 -7.06 5.07 9.44
CA GLY A 250 -5.95 4.31 10.01
C GLY A 250 -6.37 3.40 11.17
N ALA A 251 -5.79 2.21 11.24
CA ALA A 251 -5.91 1.22 12.32
C ALA A 251 -4.51 0.70 12.71
N PRO A 252 -3.64 1.54 13.31
CA PRO A 252 -2.22 1.26 13.45
C PRO A 252 -1.86 0.11 14.40
N ARG A 253 -2.82 -0.39 15.18
CA ARG A 253 -2.62 -1.53 16.09
C ARG A 253 -3.18 -2.85 15.60
N TYR A 254 -3.90 -2.88 14.48
CA TYR A 254 -4.44 -4.11 13.91
C TYR A 254 -3.34 -5.16 13.75
N LYS A 255 -3.50 -6.34 14.37
CA LYS A 255 -2.52 -7.43 14.42
C LYS A 255 -1.11 -7.01 14.87
N HIS A 256 -0.99 -5.89 15.58
CA HIS A 256 0.30 -5.25 15.91
C HIS A 256 1.15 -4.88 14.68
N ARG A 257 0.56 -4.84 13.49
CA ARG A 257 1.22 -4.50 12.22
C ARG A 257 0.71 -3.17 11.68
N GLY A 258 -0.56 -2.89 11.91
CA GLY A 258 -1.27 -1.74 11.37
C GLY A 258 -1.95 -2.06 10.05
N ALA A 259 -3.01 -1.31 9.77
CA ALA A 259 -3.75 -1.36 8.52
C ALA A 259 -4.38 0.01 8.24
N VAL A 260 -4.77 0.22 6.99
CA VAL A 260 -5.61 1.35 6.59
C VAL A 260 -6.86 0.81 5.91
N VAL A 261 -8.00 1.42 6.17
CA VAL A 261 -9.28 1.05 5.56
C VAL A 261 -9.79 2.22 4.75
N ALA A 262 -9.94 2.02 3.44
CA ALA A 262 -10.57 2.99 2.55
C ALA A 262 -12.06 2.67 2.42
N VAL A 263 -12.92 3.58 2.87
CA VAL A 263 -14.37 3.36 3.03
C VAL A 263 -15.14 4.22 2.05
N ASN A 264 -15.94 3.60 1.19
CA ASN A 264 -16.88 4.32 0.33
C ASN A 264 -17.94 5.04 1.19
N ARG A 265 -18.01 6.37 1.05
CA ARG A 265 -18.86 7.21 1.91
C ARG A 265 -20.37 6.99 1.70
N GLN A 266 -20.78 6.45 0.56
CA GLN A 266 -22.20 6.25 0.22
C GLN A 266 -22.74 4.91 0.72
N ASN A 267 -21.98 3.83 0.49
CA ASN A 267 -22.46 2.45 0.71
C ASN A 267 -21.64 1.65 1.74
N PHE A 268 -20.61 2.25 2.35
CA PHE A 268 -19.71 1.62 3.32
C PHE A 268 -18.98 0.35 2.85
N LYS A 269 -18.96 0.07 1.53
CA LYS A 269 -18.01 -0.88 0.97
C LYS A 269 -16.59 -0.39 1.27
N ASN A 270 -15.75 -1.30 1.73
CA ASN A 270 -14.41 -0.95 2.18
C ASN A 270 -13.34 -1.75 1.41
N GLN A 271 -12.15 -1.19 1.35
CA GLN A 271 -10.92 -1.84 0.93
C GLN A 271 -9.95 -1.76 2.11
N ARG A 272 -9.47 -2.91 2.58
CA ARG A 272 -8.39 -2.96 3.58
C ARG A 272 -7.05 -2.97 2.87
N ILE A 273 -6.12 -2.15 3.37
CA ILE A 273 -4.80 -1.91 2.84
C ILE A 273 -3.81 -2.34 3.93
N GLU A 274 -2.99 -3.33 3.60
CA GLU A 274 -1.99 -3.93 4.50
C GLU A 274 -0.66 -4.03 3.74
N PRO A 275 0.49 -3.73 4.38
CA PRO A 275 1.80 -3.97 3.77
C PRO A 275 2.01 -5.47 3.44
N PHE A 276 2.81 -5.77 2.41
CA PHE A 276 3.06 -7.17 2.01
C PHE A 276 3.65 -8.02 3.12
N SER A 277 3.30 -9.30 3.09
CA SER A 277 3.64 -10.24 4.17
C SER A 277 5.15 -10.46 4.37
N SER A 278 5.96 -10.17 3.35
CA SER A 278 7.42 -10.30 3.35
C SER A 278 8.17 -9.04 3.81
N GLN A 279 7.52 -7.88 3.88
CA GLN A 279 8.16 -6.58 4.14
C GLN A 279 7.68 -5.87 5.42
N TYR A 280 6.62 -6.34 6.09
CA TYR A 280 6.06 -5.68 7.27
C TYR A 280 6.94 -5.86 8.52
N GLN A 281 6.87 -4.87 9.42
CA GLN A 281 7.54 -4.90 10.72
C GLN A 281 6.52 -4.72 11.85
N THR A 282 6.44 -5.70 12.76
CA THR A 282 5.55 -5.59 13.92
C THR A 282 5.91 -4.35 14.75
N GLY A 283 4.91 -3.54 15.08
CA GLY A 283 5.09 -2.31 15.84
C GLY A 283 5.47 -1.08 14.99
N GLU A 284 5.50 -1.18 13.66
CA GLU A 284 5.80 -0.04 12.77
C GLU A 284 4.73 1.07 12.81
N TYR A 285 3.55 0.74 13.37
CA TYR A 285 2.43 1.64 13.57
C TYR A 285 1.85 2.13 12.22
N PHE A 286 1.78 1.25 11.22
CA PHE A 286 1.29 1.58 9.88
C PHE A 286 -0.15 2.09 9.88
N GLY A 287 -0.39 3.27 9.30
CA GLY A 287 -1.67 3.98 9.40
C GLY A 287 -1.74 4.93 10.60
N ALA A 288 -0.60 5.28 11.21
CA ALA A 288 -0.54 6.26 12.30
C ALA A 288 -1.07 7.62 11.86
N GLU A 289 -0.68 8.06 10.66
CA GLU A 289 -1.18 9.25 9.98
C GLU A 289 -1.56 8.86 8.55
N VAL A 290 -2.66 9.41 8.06
CA VAL A 290 -3.09 9.26 6.67
C VAL A 290 -3.41 10.63 6.11
N CYS A 291 -3.04 10.87 4.85
CA CYS A 291 -3.24 12.15 4.20
C CYS A 291 -3.62 11.93 2.73
N ALA A 292 -4.49 12.76 2.19
CA ALA A 292 -4.99 12.67 0.81
C ALA A 292 -4.64 13.95 0.06
N MET A 293 -3.97 13.81 -1.08
CA MET A 293 -3.46 14.95 -1.86
C MET A 293 -3.92 14.86 -3.30
N ASP A 294 -4.59 15.92 -3.73
CA ASP A 294 -4.79 16.26 -5.14
C ASP A 294 -3.58 17.11 -5.54
N ILE A 295 -2.75 16.65 -6.46
CA ILE A 295 -1.46 17.27 -6.76
C ILE A 295 -1.66 18.49 -7.67
N ASN A 296 -2.51 18.36 -8.69
CA ASN A 296 -2.68 19.34 -9.77
C ASN A 296 -3.82 20.34 -9.52
N ASN A 297 -4.47 20.25 -8.35
CA ASN A 297 -5.56 21.11 -7.90
C ASN A 297 -6.80 21.04 -8.81
N ASP A 298 -7.13 19.83 -9.29
CA ASP A 298 -8.31 19.56 -10.14
C ASP A 298 -9.54 19.02 -9.37
N ASP A 299 -9.50 19.10 -8.03
CA ASP A 299 -10.48 18.57 -7.08
C ASP A 299 -10.57 17.02 -7.03
N ILE A 300 -9.62 16.30 -7.63
CA ILE A 300 -9.51 14.83 -7.59
C ILE A 300 -8.23 14.43 -6.88
N THR A 301 -8.36 13.64 -5.81
CA THR A 301 -7.22 13.12 -5.08
C THR A 301 -6.40 12.18 -5.96
N ASP A 302 -5.13 12.49 -6.15
CA ASP A 302 -4.17 11.66 -6.90
C ASP A 302 -3.46 10.66 -5.99
N LEU A 303 -2.99 11.14 -4.83
CA LEU A 303 -2.15 10.38 -3.91
C LEU A 303 -2.77 10.27 -2.52
N ILE A 304 -2.50 9.13 -1.88
CA ILE A 304 -2.78 8.87 -0.48
C ILE A 304 -1.47 8.50 0.19
N PHE A 305 -1.14 9.23 1.24
CA PHE A 305 0.03 8.99 2.07
C PHE A 305 -0.38 8.20 3.31
N ILE A 306 0.39 7.15 3.63
CA ILE A 306 0.19 6.33 4.82
C ILE A 306 1.49 6.28 5.58
N SER A 307 1.51 6.78 6.82
CA SER A 307 2.73 6.77 7.63
C SER A 307 2.87 5.52 8.49
N ALA A 308 4.13 5.13 8.71
CA ALA A 308 4.58 4.13 9.68
C ALA A 308 5.75 4.74 10.47
N PRO A 309 5.47 5.66 11.42
CA PRO A 309 6.49 6.46 12.08
C PRO A 309 7.42 5.64 12.98
N MET A 310 7.04 4.41 13.36
CA MET A 310 7.88 3.53 14.16
C MET A 310 8.58 2.46 13.31
N TYR A 311 8.54 2.58 11.98
CA TYR A 311 9.27 1.67 11.10
C TYR A 311 10.78 1.85 11.26
N MET A 312 11.49 0.77 11.59
CA MET A 312 12.92 0.79 11.82
C MET A 312 13.69 0.33 10.58
N GLU A 313 14.51 1.23 10.02
CA GLU A 313 15.57 0.92 9.06
C GLU A 313 16.94 0.88 9.79
N PRO A 314 18.00 0.33 9.18
CA PRO A 314 19.33 0.27 9.81
C PRO A 314 19.87 1.64 10.24
N ASP A 315 19.65 2.67 9.42
CA ASP A 315 20.22 4.01 9.59
C ASP A 315 19.18 5.09 9.96
N ARG A 316 17.87 4.78 9.96
CA ARG A 316 16.80 5.76 10.22
C ARG A 316 15.54 5.14 10.82
N GLU A 317 14.64 5.98 11.31
CA GLU A 317 13.35 5.58 11.91
C GLU A 317 12.20 6.41 11.31
N GLY A 318 11.15 5.70 10.92
CA GLY A 318 9.94 6.24 10.32
C GLY A 318 9.95 6.18 8.80
N ARG A 319 8.77 5.95 8.23
CA ARG A 319 8.55 5.82 6.79
C ARG A 319 7.17 6.35 6.42
N VAL A 320 7.03 6.90 5.21
CA VAL A 320 5.73 7.23 4.62
C VAL A 320 5.59 6.51 3.28
N TYR A 321 4.51 5.75 3.12
CA TYR A 321 4.17 5.05 1.90
C TYR A 321 3.31 5.97 1.02
N VAL A 322 3.57 5.95 -0.28
CA VAL A 322 2.84 6.73 -1.28
C VAL A 322 1.98 5.79 -2.12
N CYS A 323 0.67 5.96 -2.04
CA CYS A 323 -0.31 5.19 -2.79
C CYS A 323 -1.03 6.08 -3.80
N ARG A 324 -1.44 5.52 -4.93
CA ARG A 324 -2.26 6.19 -5.94
C ARG A 324 -3.74 5.88 -5.74
N LEU A 325 -4.60 6.83 -6.10
CA LEU A 325 -6.05 6.61 -6.16
C LEU A 325 -6.49 6.43 -7.61
N THR A 326 -6.96 5.23 -7.95
CA THR A 326 -7.50 4.92 -9.29
C THR A 326 -9.00 4.66 -9.16
N GLY A 327 -9.81 5.68 -9.45
CA GLY A 327 -11.25 5.62 -9.21
C GLY A 327 -11.55 5.60 -7.71
N LEU A 328 -12.18 4.53 -7.20
CA LEU A 328 -12.43 4.33 -5.77
C LEU A 328 -11.55 3.22 -5.17
N PHE A 329 -10.41 2.95 -5.79
CA PHE A 329 -9.46 1.93 -5.38
C PHE A 329 -8.10 2.54 -5.07
N VAL A 330 -7.55 2.22 -3.90
CA VAL A 330 -6.25 2.71 -3.45
C VAL A 330 -5.16 1.68 -3.79
N GLU A 331 -4.16 2.09 -4.55
CA GLU A 331 -3.09 1.24 -5.07
C GLU A 331 -1.73 1.67 -4.49
N CYS A 332 -1.15 0.85 -3.62
CA CYS A 332 0.11 1.16 -2.93
C CYS A 332 1.35 0.47 -3.51
N ASN A 333 1.18 -0.51 -4.41
CA ASN A 333 2.27 -1.26 -5.06
C ASN A 333 3.37 -1.72 -4.10
N PHE A 334 3.00 -2.38 -3.01
CA PHE A 334 3.92 -2.78 -1.94
C PHE A 334 5.07 -3.71 -2.37
N ASP A 335 5.05 -4.28 -3.60
CA ASP A 335 6.15 -5.09 -4.13
C ASP A 335 7.38 -4.22 -4.45
N ASP A 336 7.14 -2.97 -4.89
CA ASP A 336 8.13 -1.94 -5.15
C ASP A 336 7.55 -0.56 -4.76
N PRO A 337 7.38 -0.32 -3.45
CA PRO A 337 6.62 0.83 -2.99
C PRO A 337 7.42 2.12 -3.17
N LEU A 338 6.75 3.16 -3.67
CA LEU A 338 7.26 4.51 -3.54
C LEU A 338 7.14 4.93 -2.07
N VAL A 339 8.27 5.23 -1.43
CA VAL A 339 8.32 5.60 -0.02
C VAL A 339 9.18 6.85 0.18
N LEU A 340 8.72 7.71 1.09
CA LEU A 340 9.46 8.88 1.53
C LEU A 340 10.25 8.54 2.80
N ARG A 341 11.46 9.08 2.89
CA ARG A 341 12.40 8.82 3.98
C ARG A 341 12.99 10.11 4.51
N GLY A 342 13.19 10.16 5.83
CA GLY A 342 13.98 11.20 6.49
C GLY A 342 15.47 11.06 6.20
N HIS A 343 16.26 11.97 6.79
CA HIS A 343 17.72 12.00 6.65
C HIS A 343 18.39 10.72 7.17
N ALA A 344 19.43 10.27 6.46
CA ALA A 344 20.18 9.09 6.85
C ALA A 344 20.96 9.33 8.15
N GLY A 345 21.04 8.32 9.03
CA GLY A 345 21.79 8.39 10.29
C GLY A 345 21.06 9.05 11.44
N VAL A 346 19.83 9.53 11.24
CA VAL A 346 19.02 10.18 12.29
C VAL A 346 17.73 9.39 12.48
N LYS A 347 17.45 9.01 13.73
CA LYS A 347 16.21 8.36 14.13
C LYS A 347 15.32 9.40 14.79
N GLY A 348 14.08 9.53 14.34
CA GLY A 348 13.22 10.59 14.84
C GLY A 348 11.74 10.46 14.55
N ARG A 349 11.30 9.24 14.24
CA ARG A 349 9.91 8.93 13.87
C ARG A 349 9.39 9.78 12.72
N PHE A 350 10.11 9.76 11.61
CA PHE A 350 9.69 10.40 10.37
C PHE A 350 8.28 9.91 9.95
N GLY A 351 7.38 10.85 9.63
CA GLY A 351 5.98 10.53 9.33
C GLY A 351 5.04 10.60 10.55
N SER A 352 5.48 11.20 11.65
CA SER A 352 4.63 11.41 12.84
C SER A 352 3.51 12.44 12.60
N SER A 353 3.70 13.33 11.62
CA SER A 353 2.70 14.26 11.13
C SER A 353 2.90 14.45 9.63
N LEU A 354 1.80 14.68 8.91
CA LEU A 354 1.77 14.95 7.48
C LEU A 354 0.93 16.19 7.24
N ALA A 355 1.27 16.98 6.23
CA ALA A 355 0.43 18.08 5.78
C ALA A 355 0.59 18.31 4.28
N VAL A 356 -0.52 18.33 3.54
CA VAL A 356 -0.53 18.85 2.17
C VAL A 356 -0.36 20.37 2.24
N LEU A 357 0.60 20.86 1.47
CA LEU A 357 0.90 22.28 1.32
C LEU A 357 0.43 22.75 -0.06
N PRO A 358 0.15 24.05 -0.25
CA PRO A 358 0.05 24.61 -1.58
C PRO A 358 1.40 24.49 -2.29
N ASP A 359 1.38 24.82 -3.56
CA ASP A 359 2.59 24.95 -4.37
C ASP A 359 3.56 25.99 -3.76
N LEU A 360 4.66 25.51 -3.17
CA LEU A 360 5.68 26.37 -2.55
C LEU A 360 6.74 26.83 -3.55
N ASN A 361 6.95 26.09 -4.65
CA ASN A 361 8.02 26.36 -5.63
C ASN A 361 7.52 27.05 -6.93
N SER A 362 6.21 27.29 -7.03
CA SER A 362 5.51 27.86 -8.18
C SER A 362 5.62 27.04 -9.47
N ASP A 363 5.63 25.71 -9.36
CA ASP A 363 5.68 24.79 -10.50
C ASP A 363 4.29 24.29 -10.97
N GLY A 364 3.24 24.64 -10.24
CA GLY A 364 1.85 24.27 -10.50
C GLY A 364 1.35 23.06 -9.71
N PHE A 365 2.18 22.47 -8.83
CA PHE A 365 1.83 21.27 -8.08
C PHE A 365 1.90 21.49 -6.56
N ARG A 366 0.98 20.86 -5.82
CA ARG A 366 0.98 20.91 -4.35
C ARG A 366 2.12 20.09 -3.74
N ASP A 367 2.62 20.56 -2.60
CA ASP A 367 3.76 19.96 -1.91
C ASP A 367 3.33 19.19 -0.66
N LEU A 368 4.24 18.43 -0.06
CA LEU A 368 4.01 17.69 1.18
C LEU A 368 5.03 18.07 2.25
N ALA A 369 4.55 18.38 3.46
CA ALA A 369 5.38 18.43 4.66
C ALA A 369 5.27 17.15 5.48
N VAL A 370 6.40 16.69 6.00
CA VAL A 370 6.50 15.50 6.86
C VAL A 370 7.27 15.82 8.14
N GLY A 371 6.67 15.55 9.29
CA GLY A 371 7.28 15.78 10.60
C GLY A 371 8.07 14.58 11.13
N ALA A 372 9.20 14.87 11.77
CA ALA A 372 10.07 13.91 12.46
C ALA A 372 10.47 14.48 13.84
N PRO A 373 9.53 14.53 14.80
CA PRO A 373 9.67 15.29 16.04
C PRO A 373 10.74 14.75 16.99
N LEU A 374 11.19 13.51 16.84
CA LEU A 374 12.20 12.93 17.72
C LEU A 374 13.64 13.04 17.19
N GLU A 375 13.85 13.62 15.99
CA GLU A 375 15.19 13.81 15.44
C GLU A 375 16.04 14.75 16.31
N ASN A 376 17.37 14.61 16.19
CA ASN A 376 18.37 15.42 16.89
C ASN A 376 18.10 15.47 18.40
N ASP A 377 18.04 14.30 19.06
CA ASP A 377 17.78 14.18 20.50
C ASP A 377 16.48 14.90 20.96
N GLY A 378 15.42 14.73 20.17
CA GLY A 378 14.09 15.26 20.46
C GLY A 378 13.92 16.76 20.23
N GLU A 379 14.85 17.43 19.53
CA GLU A 379 14.62 18.78 19.01
C GLU A 379 13.52 18.77 17.95
N GLY A 380 13.57 17.79 17.06
CA GLY A 380 12.62 17.58 15.97
C GLY A 380 12.98 18.32 14.68
N SER A 381 12.45 17.81 13.58
CA SER A 381 12.64 18.38 12.23
C SER A 381 11.37 18.24 11.41
N ILE A 382 11.27 19.04 10.35
CA ILE A 382 10.30 18.84 9.27
C ILE A 382 11.03 18.73 7.92
N TYR A 383 10.37 18.07 6.98
CA TYR A 383 10.85 17.84 5.63
C TYR A 383 9.81 18.33 4.63
N ILE A 384 10.23 19.01 3.58
CA ILE A 384 9.40 19.44 2.46
C ILE A 384 9.72 18.56 1.25
N PHE A 385 8.71 17.99 0.64
CA PHE A 385 8.81 17.17 -0.57
C PHE A 385 8.02 17.86 -1.68
N HIS A 386 8.68 18.06 -2.82
CA HIS A 386 8.01 18.60 -4.01
C HIS A 386 7.33 17.50 -4.81
N SER A 387 6.18 17.85 -5.36
CA SER A 387 5.50 17.01 -6.36
C SER A 387 6.06 17.26 -7.75
N GLU A 388 5.76 16.34 -8.67
CA GLU A 388 6.19 16.40 -10.06
C GLU A 388 4.99 16.10 -10.97
N GLY A 389 5.10 16.50 -12.24
CA GLY A 389 4.06 16.24 -13.24
C GLY A 389 3.69 14.76 -13.38
N GLY A 390 2.43 14.49 -13.72
CA GLY A 390 1.91 13.13 -13.91
C GLY A 390 1.50 12.40 -12.62
N GLY A 391 1.14 13.13 -11.56
CA GLY A 391 0.63 12.55 -10.32
C GLY A 391 1.73 11.83 -9.52
N ARG A 392 2.91 12.43 -9.45
CA ARG A 392 4.10 11.88 -8.78
C ARG A 392 4.58 12.82 -7.70
N ILE A 393 5.29 12.26 -6.72
CA ILE A 393 6.03 13.01 -5.70
C ILE A 393 7.48 12.58 -5.72
N SER A 394 8.39 13.54 -5.55
CA SER A 394 9.82 13.24 -5.47
C SER A 394 10.11 12.43 -4.20
N PRO A 395 10.86 11.31 -4.29
CA PRO A 395 11.25 10.55 -3.10
C PRO A 395 12.31 11.26 -2.24
N THR A 396 12.89 12.34 -2.76
CA THR A 396 13.92 13.14 -2.08
C THR A 396 13.30 14.45 -1.61
N TYR A 397 13.51 14.80 -0.34
CA TYR A 397 13.06 16.09 0.18
C TYR A 397 13.84 17.24 -0.46
N SER A 398 13.18 18.36 -0.73
CA SER A 398 13.80 19.59 -1.22
C SER A 398 14.41 20.41 -0.09
N GLN A 399 13.80 20.35 1.10
CA GLN A 399 14.26 21.07 2.27
C GLN A 399 14.05 20.25 3.54
N ARG A 400 15.03 20.30 4.44
CA ARG A 400 14.92 19.85 5.83
C ARG A 400 15.09 21.07 6.72
N ILE A 401 14.21 21.24 7.69
CA ILE A 401 14.25 22.35 8.65
C ILE A 401 14.29 21.75 10.05
N THR A 402 15.40 21.93 10.74
CA THR A 402 15.59 21.44 12.11
C THR A 402 15.08 22.47 13.12
N GLY A 403 14.61 22.01 14.28
CA GLY A 403 14.18 22.91 15.35
C GLY A 403 15.28 23.88 15.80
N SER A 404 16.53 23.44 15.86
CA SER A 404 17.68 24.27 16.25
C SER A 404 18.05 25.35 15.24
N GLU A 405 17.83 25.14 13.94
CA GLU A 405 18.00 26.17 12.90
C GLU A 405 16.96 27.29 12.99
N VAL A 406 15.75 26.95 13.45
CA VAL A 406 14.67 27.92 13.64
C VAL A 406 14.89 28.72 14.92
N GLN A 407 15.02 28.02 16.05
CA GLN A 407 15.22 28.62 17.36
C GLN A 407 15.84 27.61 18.32
N SER A 408 16.91 28.02 19.00
CA SER A 408 17.53 27.19 20.04
C SER A 408 16.54 26.84 21.16
N GLY A 409 16.48 25.57 21.54
CA GLY A 409 15.66 25.09 22.67
C GLY A 409 14.29 24.54 22.30
N LEU A 410 13.91 24.54 21.01
CA LEU A 410 12.70 23.82 20.56
C LEU A 410 12.80 22.32 20.85
N LYS A 411 11.65 21.71 21.18
CA LYS A 411 11.53 20.28 21.42
C LYS A 411 10.31 19.71 20.72
N PHE A 412 10.44 18.53 20.12
CA PHE A 412 9.39 17.91 19.32
C PHE A 412 8.87 18.83 18.20
N PHE A 413 9.75 19.62 17.60
CA PHE A 413 9.40 20.43 16.43
C PHE A 413 8.98 19.51 15.28
N GLY A 414 7.82 19.79 14.67
CA GLY A 414 7.20 18.89 13.68
C GLY A 414 6.27 17.84 14.28
N LEU A 415 5.88 17.98 15.56
CA LEU A 415 4.89 17.09 16.20
C LEU A 415 3.51 17.18 15.52
N SER A 416 3.15 18.37 15.04
CA SER A 416 1.95 18.62 14.25
C SER A 416 2.27 19.66 13.19
N ILE A 417 1.68 19.54 12.01
CA ILE A 417 1.84 20.50 10.92
C ILE A 417 0.44 20.80 10.40
N SER A 418 0.14 22.07 10.16
CA SER A 418 -1.18 22.46 9.64
C SER A 418 -1.23 22.24 8.13
N GLU A 419 -2.28 21.57 7.65
CA GLU A 419 -2.65 21.48 6.23
C GLU A 419 -3.12 22.83 5.64
N ALA A 420 -3.52 23.76 6.51
CA ALA A 420 -4.01 25.08 6.13
C ALA A 420 -2.85 26.09 6.05
N SER A 421 -1.93 25.88 5.12
CA SER A 421 -0.84 26.82 4.83
C SER A 421 -1.32 27.95 3.90
N PHE A 422 -2.17 28.81 4.45
CA PHE A 422 -2.57 30.07 3.82
C PHE A 422 -1.59 31.19 4.20
N ASP A 423 -1.62 32.29 3.46
CA ASP A 423 -0.89 33.50 3.83
C ASP A 423 -1.44 34.07 5.16
N GLN A 424 -0.67 33.91 6.23
CA GLN A 424 -0.95 34.46 7.56
C GLN A 424 -0.17 35.76 7.82
N SER A 425 0.88 36.00 7.05
CA SER A 425 1.78 37.13 7.21
C SER A 425 1.37 38.36 6.37
N GLY A 426 0.45 38.18 5.43
CA GLY A 426 -0.07 39.20 4.52
C GLY A 426 0.88 39.56 3.38
N ASP A 427 1.78 38.65 2.99
CA ASP A 427 2.78 38.86 1.94
C ASP A 427 2.46 38.16 0.60
N GLU A 428 1.23 37.63 0.48
CA GLU A 428 0.71 36.88 -0.66
C GLU A 428 1.42 35.55 -0.93
N LEU A 429 2.26 35.07 0.01
CA LEU A 429 2.92 33.77 -0.05
C LEU A 429 2.32 32.83 1.00
N PRO A 430 2.33 31.51 0.76
CA PRO A 430 1.84 30.56 1.75
C PRO A 430 2.77 30.45 2.95
N ASP A 431 2.21 30.42 4.15
CA ASP A 431 2.95 30.23 5.40
C ASP A 431 2.72 28.83 5.98
N LEU A 432 3.71 28.30 6.70
CA LEU A 432 3.66 26.98 7.31
C LEU A 432 3.62 27.08 8.84
N VAL A 433 2.60 26.48 9.46
CA VAL A 433 2.45 26.41 10.92
C VAL A 433 2.91 25.06 11.44
N VAL A 434 3.86 25.08 12.37
CA VAL A 434 4.51 23.88 12.93
C VAL A 434 4.40 23.86 14.44
N GLY A 435 3.87 22.77 14.98
CA GLY A 435 3.79 22.51 16.41
C GLY A 435 5.11 22.03 17.00
N SER A 436 5.42 22.54 18.18
CA SER A 436 6.51 22.12 19.05
C SER A 436 5.98 22.03 20.49
N LYS A 437 6.70 21.34 21.38
CA LYS A 437 6.31 21.19 22.78
C LYS A 437 6.26 22.56 23.47
N GLY A 438 5.04 23.06 23.71
CA GLY A 438 4.79 24.33 24.39
C GLY A 438 4.97 25.57 23.51
N THR A 439 5.14 25.42 22.19
CA THR A 439 5.33 26.55 21.26
C THR A 439 4.79 26.19 19.88
N VAL A 440 4.27 27.18 19.15
CA VAL A 440 3.88 27.04 17.74
C VAL A 440 4.74 28.01 16.93
N VAL A 441 5.30 27.52 15.83
CA VAL A 441 6.17 28.30 14.94
C VAL A 441 5.42 28.58 13.64
N LEU A 442 5.47 29.82 13.17
CA LEU A 442 5.03 30.22 11.84
C LEU A 442 6.25 30.46 10.96
N LEU A 443 6.43 29.64 9.93
CA LEU A 443 7.49 29.78 8.93
C LEU A 443 6.90 30.45 7.69
N ARG A 444 7.58 31.48 7.19
CA ARG A 444 7.14 32.22 6.00
C ARG A 444 7.90 31.78 4.77
N SER A 445 7.19 31.67 3.65
CA SER A 445 7.80 31.37 2.35
C SER A 445 8.60 32.57 1.82
N ARG A 446 9.50 32.31 0.87
CA ARG A 446 10.33 33.35 0.23
C ARG A 446 9.85 33.58 -1.20
N PRO A 447 9.94 34.82 -1.73
CA PRO A 447 9.63 35.07 -3.14
C PRO A 447 10.55 34.26 -4.05
N ILE A 448 10.00 33.66 -5.11
CA ILE A 448 10.76 32.85 -6.07
C ILE A 448 10.91 33.61 -7.38
N VAL A 449 12.16 33.71 -7.82
CA VAL A 449 12.55 34.42 -9.03
C VAL A 449 13.32 33.50 -9.97
N MET A 450 13.20 33.76 -11.26
CA MET A 450 13.96 33.09 -12.31
C MET A 450 14.87 34.12 -12.97
N VAL A 451 16.11 33.72 -13.24
CA VAL A 451 17.14 34.59 -13.83
C VAL A 451 17.58 33.99 -15.15
N GLU A 452 17.40 34.75 -16.22
CA GLU A 452 17.86 34.40 -17.55
C GLU A 452 19.15 35.17 -17.86
N PRO A 453 20.30 34.48 -17.98
CA PRO A 453 21.53 35.09 -18.46
C PRO A 453 21.53 35.20 -20.00
N GLU A 454 22.09 36.28 -20.51
CA GLU A 454 22.38 36.47 -21.92
C GLU A 454 23.79 37.02 -22.09
N VAL A 455 24.57 36.49 -23.05
CA VAL A 455 25.86 37.07 -23.43
C VAL A 455 25.85 37.35 -24.92
N SER A 456 26.15 38.59 -25.29
CA SER A 456 26.35 38.99 -26.69
C SER A 456 27.78 39.50 -26.90
N PHE A 457 28.34 39.21 -28.08
CA PHE A 457 29.71 39.58 -28.44
C PHE A 457 29.71 40.69 -29.50
N SER A 458 30.66 41.62 -29.40
CA SER A 458 30.89 42.65 -30.40
C SER A 458 32.39 42.82 -30.64
N PRO A 459 32.90 42.40 -31.83
CA PRO A 459 32.17 41.78 -32.94
C PRO A 459 31.60 40.38 -32.61
N ASN A 460 30.52 39.97 -33.27
CA ASN A 460 29.81 38.71 -33.03
C ASN A 460 30.44 37.49 -33.71
N GLN A 461 31.46 37.70 -34.55
CA GLN A 461 32.29 36.67 -35.18
C GLN A 461 33.76 37.08 -35.13
N ILE A 462 34.66 36.10 -35.12
CA ILE A 462 36.11 36.30 -35.10
C ILE A 462 36.62 36.23 -36.54
N PRO A 463 37.22 37.30 -37.08
CA PRO A 463 37.77 37.29 -38.43
C PRO A 463 38.84 36.20 -38.60
N THR A 464 38.73 35.39 -39.66
CA THR A 464 39.72 34.34 -39.97
C THR A 464 40.89 34.85 -40.80
N GLN A 465 40.77 36.03 -41.42
CA GLN A 465 41.84 36.70 -42.15
C GLN A 465 42.36 37.92 -41.38
N ASN A 466 43.21 37.67 -40.39
CA ASN A 466 43.96 38.76 -39.76
C ASN A 466 45.26 39.03 -40.54
N VAL A 467 45.42 40.25 -41.04
CA VAL A 467 46.60 40.65 -41.84
C VAL A 467 47.84 40.83 -40.95
N ASP A 468 47.66 41.06 -39.65
CA ASP A 468 48.73 41.26 -38.66
C ASP A 468 48.63 40.28 -37.49
N CYS A 469 49.33 39.15 -37.60
CA CYS A 469 49.40 38.12 -36.53
C CYS A 469 50.25 38.56 -35.31
N SER A 470 50.72 39.81 -35.23
CA SER A 470 51.45 40.31 -34.06
C SER A 470 50.55 40.94 -32.99
N LYS A 471 49.31 41.31 -33.36
CA LYS A 471 48.36 42.00 -32.47
C LYS A 471 47.14 41.15 -32.16
N PRO A 472 46.79 40.95 -30.88
CA PRO A 472 45.57 40.25 -30.51
C PRO A 472 44.33 41.01 -31.00
N LEU A 473 43.26 40.28 -31.30
CA LEU A 473 41.98 40.85 -31.71
C LEU A 473 41.20 41.31 -30.48
N GLU A 474 40.72 42.55 -30.49
CA GLU A 474 39.87 43.07 -29.42
C GLU A 474 38.41 42.62 -29.62
N ASN A 475 37.76 42.20 -28.54
CA ASN A 475 36.34 41.89 -28.54
C ASN A 475 35.71 42.29 -27.19
N THR A 476 34.40 42.46 -27.19
CA THR A 476 33.62 42.83 -26.01
C THR A 476 32.46 41.86 -25.82
N ALA A 477 32.34 41.32 -24.60
CA ALA A 477 31.21 40.52 -24.17
C ALA A 477 30.28 41.38 -23.32
N THR A 478 29.04 41.56 -23.75
CA THR A 478 27.98 42.20 -22.95
C THR A 478 27.19 41.10 -22.24
N VAL A 479 27.39 41.00 -20.94
CA VAL A 479 26.71 40.04 -20.06
C VAL A 479 25.49 40.72 -19.46
N CYS A 480 24.31 40.20 -19.74
CA CYS A 480 23.04 40.71 -19.26
C CYS A 480 22.30 39.67 -18.43
N PHE A 481 21.56 40.15 -17.44
CA PHE A 481 20.66 39.34 -16.63
C PHE A 481 19.27 39.97 -16.64
N THR A 482 18.27 39.13 -16.84
CA THR A 482 16.85 39.50 -16.71
C THR A 482 16.25 38.65 -15.60
N MET A 483 15.68 39.30 -14.57
CA MET A 483 15.02 38.61 -13.48
C MET A 483 13.50 38.66 -13.67
N SER A 484 12.86 37.50 -13.74
CA SER A 484 11.41 37.35 -13.79
C SER A 484 10.88 36.79 -12.47
N ARG A 485 9.62 37.07 -12.16
CA ARG A 485 8.94 36.50 -10.99
C ARG A 485 8.30 35.18 -11.36
N LEU A 486 8.34 34.20 -10.45
CA LEU A 486 7.50 33.01 -10.50
C LEU A 486 6.42 33.06 -9.42
N SER A 487 6.75 33.59 -8.24
CA SER A 487 5.78 33.82 -7.17
C SER A 487 4.88 35.06 -7.41
N THR A 488 3.81 35.18 -6.64
CA THR A 488 2.83 36.29 -6.64
C THR A 488 3.43 37.67 -6.39
N VAL A 489 4.52 37.74 -5.63
CA VAL A 489 5.18 39.00 -5.24
C VAL A 489 5.62 39.85 -6.44
N ASN A 490 5.24 41.13 -6.43
CA ASN A 490 5.47 42.07 -7.53
C ASN A 490 6.80 42.83 -7.46
N THR A 491 7.49 42.80 -6.32
CA THR A 491 8.75 43.54 -6.09
C THR A 491 9.79 42.64 -5.46
N ALA A 492 10.93 42.49 -6.12
CA ALA A 492 12.11 41.80 -5.60
C ALA A 492 13.37 42.39 -6.22
N GLU A 493 14.45 42.38 -5.45
CA GLU A 493 15.77 42.85 -5.85
C GLU A 493 16.80 41.80 -5.44
N ALA A 494 17.77 41.54 -6.31
CA ALA A 494 18.83 40.59 -6.03
C ALA A 494 20.16 41.05 -6.62
N ARG A 495 21.25 40.71 -5.94
CA ARG A 495 22.60 40.85 -6.44
C ARG A 495 23.01 39.56 -7.14
N ILE A 496 23.40 39.66 -8.40
CA ILE A 496 23.92 38.55 -9.18
C ILE A 496 25.42 38.70 -9.27
N ASN A 497 26.15 37.77 -8.65
CA ASN A 497 27.60 37.67 -8.77
C ASN A 497 27.90 36.65 -9.86
N TYR A 498 28.64 37.06 -10.89
CA TYR A 498 28.93 36.21 -12.04
C TYR A 498 30.42 36.12 -12.33
N THR A 499 30.82 35.05 -13.00
CA THR A 499 32.16 34.83 -13.53
C THR A 499 32.04 34.37 -14.98
N LEU A 500 32.70 35.10 -15.88
CA LEU A 500 32.83 34.77 -17.29
C LEU A 500 34.22 34.18 -17.53
N THR A 501 34.28 32.91 -17.90
CA THR A 501 35.52 32.19 -18.25
C THR A 501 35.60 32.06 -19.76
N LEU A 502 36.59 32.74 -20.36
CA LEU A 502 36.78 32.78 -21.81
C LEU A 502 37.44 31.48 -22.31
N ASP A 503 36.98 30.91 -23.43
CA ASP A 503 37.52 29.65 -24.01
C ASP A 503 37.72 28.51 -22.97
N ALA A 504 36.73 28.29 -22.11
CA ALA A 504 36.78 27.45 -20.90
C ALA A 504 37.21 25.99 -21.12
N ILE A 505 37.08 25.47 -22.34
CA ILE A 505 37.49 24.08 -22.69
C ILE A 505 39.03 23.96 -22.75
N ARG A 506 39.75 25.06 -23.03
CA ARG A 506 41.22 25.08 -23.09
C ARG A 506 41.79 25.74 -21.84
N LYS A 507 42.74 25.06 -21.20
CA LYS A 507 43.47 25.59 -20.05
C LYS A 507 44.66 26.43 -20.49
N PRO A 508 45.08 27.44 -19.70
CA PRO A 508 46.29 28.20 -19.98
C PRO A 508 47.53 27.29 -20.04
N PRO A 509 48.45 27.50 -20.98
CA PRO A 509 48.55 28.64 -21.91
C PRO A 509 47.80 28.46 -23.24
N ASN A 510 47.09 27.36 -23.46
CA ASN A 510 46.47 27.01 -24.75
C ASN A 510 45.11 27.69 -24.98
N ASN A 511 44.70 28.62 -24.10
CA ASN A 511 43.45 29.36 -24.24
C ASN A 511 43.61 30.46 -25.29
N ARG A 512 42.67 30.53 -26.24
CA ARG A 512 42.75 31.48 -27.35
C ARG A 512 42.17 32.84 -27.01
N ALA A 513 41.48 32.97 -25.88
CA ALA A 513 40.91 34.23 -25.43
C ALA A 513 41.23 34.47 -23.96
N TYR A 514 41.48 35.73 -23.62
CA TYR A 514 41.91 36.14 -22.28
C TYR A 514 41.55 37.60 -22.00
N VAL A 515 41.33 37.94 -20.73
CA VAL A 515 41.14 39.31 -20.26
C VAL A 515 42.50 40.01 -20.17
N SER A 516 43.50 39.28 -19.63
CA SER A 516 44.92 39.66 -19.65
C SER A 516 45.77 38.39 -19.82
N ARG A 517 47.06 38.49 -20.20
CA ARG A 517 47.90 37.31 -20.53
C ARG A 517 47.98 36.21 -19.45
N LYS A 518 47.60 36.50 -18.20
CA LYS A 518 47.56 35.53 -17.09
C LYS A 518 46.15 35.29 -16.53
N GLN A 519 45.13 35.93 -17.10
CA GLN A 519 43.77 35.96 -16.57
C GLN A 519 42.75 35.64 -17.68
N GLN A 520 42.17 34.45 -17.58
CA GLN A 520 41.14 33.93 -18.47
C GLN A 520 39.71 34.27 -17.99
N GLU A 521 39.57 34.56 -16.69
CA GLU A 521 38.29 34.75 -16.02
C GLU A 521 38.07 36.22 -15.63
N GLN A 522 36.84 36.70 -15.83
CA GLN A 522 36.39 37.99 -15.32
C GLN A 522 35.17 37.78 -14.43
N SER A 523 35.28 38.18 -13.17
CA SER A 523 34.12 38.25 -12.27
C SER A 523 33.51 39.65 -12.25
N GLY A 524 32.22 39.71 -11.97
CA GLY A 524 31.45 40.93 -11.84
C GLY A 524 30.24 40.75 -10.94
N SER A 525 29.58 41.87 -10.62
CA SER A 525 28.35 41.88 -9.82
C SER A 525 27.39 42.90 -10.41
N VAL A 526 26.12 42.52 -10.56
CA VAL A 526 25.04 43.42 -10.98
C VAL A 526 23.87 43.30 -10.02
N ILE A 527 23.19 44.42 -9.77
CA ILE A 527 21.94 44.42 -9.00
C ILE A 527 20.79 44.49 -9.98
N VAL A 528 19.84 43.56 -9.86
CA VAL A 528 18.75 43.37 -10.81
C VAL A 528 17.41 43.47 -10.09
N ASP A 529 16.53 44.30 -10.66
CA ASP A 529 15.13 44.41 -10.27
C ASP A 529 14.27 43.47 -11.12
N LEU A 530 13.10 43.08 -10.61
CA LEU A 530 12.11 42.35 -11.40
C LEU A 530 11.79 43.05 -12.73
N ARG A 531 11.75 42.26 -13.81
CA ARG A 531 11.42 42.64 -15.18
C ARG A 531 12.34 43.69 -15.81
N LYS A 532 13.48 44.00 -15.19
CA LYS A 532 14.49 44.89 -15.77
C LYS A 532 15.71 44.10 -16.21
N LYS A 533 16.17 44.38 -17.43
CA LYS A 533 17.44 43.87 -17.94
C LYS A 533 18.59 44.74 -17.43
N LYS A 534 19.61 44.12 -16.86
CA LYS A 534 20.83 44.80 -16.40
C LYS A 534 22.04 44.14 -17.01
N CYS A 535 22.94 44.95 -17.56
CA CYS A 535 24.07 44.47 -18.33
C CYS A 535 25.39 45.04 -17.80
N SER A 536 26.46 44.28 -18.00
CA SER A 536 27.84 44.66 -17.74
C SER A 536 28.70 44.24 -18.93
N THR A 537 29.64 45.10 -19.33
CA THR A 537 30.50 44.86 -20.49
C THR A 537 31.89 44.44 -20.03
N VAL A 538 32.37 43.33 -20.57
CA VAL A 538 33.72 42.80 -20.35
C VAL A 538 34.50 42.93 -21.65
N LYS A 539 35.63 43.65 -21.61
CA LYS A 539 36.57 43.68 -22.74
C LYS A 539 37.56 42.53 -22.62
N PHE A 540 37.84 41.86 -23.72
CA PHE A 540 38.79 40.77 -23.76
C PHE A 540 39.55 40.74 -25.08
N LEU A 541 40.64 39.99 -25.09
CA LEU A 541 41.55 39.83 -26.21
C LEU A 541 41.51 38.39 -26.69
N ILE A 542 41.57 38.21 -28.00
CA ILE A 542 41.69 36.91 -28.67
C ILE A 542 43.10 36.85 -29.27
N GLU A 543 43.75 35.70 -29.12
CA GLU A 543 45.07 35.40 -29.68
C GLU A 543 45.10 35.71 -31.17
N ALA A 544 46.22 36.28 -31.62
CA ALA A 544 46.43 36.62 -33.01
C ALA A 544 46.73 35.34 -33.80
N CYS A 545 45.90 35.03 -34.79
CA CYS A 545 46.06 33.85 -35.67
C CYS A 545 46.19 32.52 -34.87
N PRO A 546 45.16 32.14 -34.08
CA PRO A 546 45.23 30.92 -33.28
C PRO A 546 45.37 29.69 -34.18
N GLU A 547 46.16 28.69 -33.75
CA GLU A 547 46.32 27.42 -34.50
C GLU A 547 44.96 26.76 -34.82
N ASP A 548 44.02 26.93 -33.90
CA ASP A 548 42.63 26.55 -34.07
C ASP A 548 41.76 27.79 -34.30
N ALA A 549 41.68 28.24 -35.56
CA ALA A 549 40.82 29.33 -36.04
C ALA A 549 39.48 28.82 -36.59
N LEU A 550 38.98 27.73 -36.02
CA LEU A 550 38.02 26.84 -36.66
C LEU A 550 36.93 26.41 -35.68
N ASN A 551 37.28 26.06 -34.44
CA ASN A 551 36.33 25.80 -33.37
C ASN A 551 35.92 27.09 -32.66
N ALA A 552 34.64 27.29 -32.37
CA ALA A 552 34.17 28.45 -31.59
C ALA A 552 34.89 28.57 -30.23
N LEU A 553 35.04 29.80 -29.71
CA LEU A 553 35.45 30.03 -28.32
C LEU A 553 34.30 29.66 -27.40
N SER A 554 34.49 28.69 -26.52
CA SER A 554 33.48 28.26 -25.55
C SER A 554 33.56 29.14 -24.30
N ASN A 555 32.80 30.23 -24.26
CA ASN A 555 32.82 31.16 -23.14
C ASN A 555 31.77 30.74 -22.10
N GLU A 556 32.19 30.30 -20.92
CA GLU A 556 31.30 29.85 -19.85
C GLU A 556 30.94 31.02 -18.95
N LEU A 557 29.64 31.23 -18.72
CA LEU A 557 29.14 32.15 -17.71
C LEU A 557 28.58 31.35 -16.54
N LYS A 558 29.09 31.60 -15.33
CA LYS A 558 28.55 31.09 -14.06
C LYS A 558 28.04 32.23 -13.21
N PHE A 559 26.90 32.06 -12.54
CA PHE A 559 26.39 33.07 -11.61
C PHE A 559 25.79 32.49 -10.33
N MET A 560 25.75 33.32 -9.30
CA MET A 560 25.06 33.09 -8.03
C MET A 560 24.12 34.25 -7.74
N LEU A 561 22.96 33.95 -7.17
CA LEU A 561 21.96 34.95 -6.78
C LEU A 561 21.97 35.15 -5.26
N ASP A 562 22.21 36.39 -4.83
CA ASP A 562 22.07 36.84 -3.46
C ASP A 562 20.84 37.76 -3.35
N GLY A 563 19.74 37.25 -2.79
CA GLY A 563 18.51 38.03 -2.61
C GLY A 563 18.70 39.17 -1.60
N LEU A 564 18.31 40.39 -1.98
CA LEU A 564 18.35 41.56 -1.10
C LEU A 564 17.05 41.64 -0.28
N PRO A 565 17.11 42.11 0.98
CA PRO A 565 15.93 42.20 1.83
C PRO A 565 14.96 43.27 1.32
N SER A 566 13.68 42.91 1.21
CA SER A 566 12.57 43.85 0.98
C SER A 566 12.29 44.69 2.25
N ASN A 567 11.32 45.61 2.14
CA ASN A 567 10.82 46.38 3.28
C ASN A 567 10.21 45.50 4.40
N THR A 568 9.81 44.27 4.09
CA THR A 568 9.31 43.26 5.04
C THR A 568 10.38 42.25 5.48
N ASN A 569 11.65 42.53 5.16
CA ASN A 569 12.82 41.66 5.40
C ASN A 569 12.78 40.30 4.69
N LEU A 570 11.94 40.13 3.68
CA LEU A 570 11.95 38.93 2.83
C LEU A 570 13.05 39.03 1.78
N ARG A 571 13.72 37.91 1.50
CA ARG A 571 14.77 37.83 0.48
C ARG A 571 14.34 36.87 -0.62
N PRO A 572 14.38 37.26 -1.91
CA PRO A 572 14.04 36.35 -2.98
C PRO A 572 15.02 35.16 -3.02
N SER A 573 14.55 34.03 -3.53
CA SER A 573 15.35 32.84 -3.80
C SER A 573 15.29 32.50 -5.28
N LEU A 574 16.39 31.96 -5.81
CA LEU A 574 16.43 31.49 -7.19
C LEU A 574 15.63 30.18 -7.31
N ALA A 575 14.86 30.07 -8.39
CA ALA A 575 14.12 28.86 -8.71
C ALA A 575 15.06 27.65 -8.90
N PRO A 576 14.74 26.45 -8.40
CA PRO A 576 15.58 25.25 -8.55
C PRO A 576 15.92 24.91 -10.01
N GLN A 577 15.01 25.18 -10.94
CA GLN A 577 15.17 24.94 -12.38
C GLN A 577 16.07 25.95 -13.11
N ALA A 578 16.63 26.96 -12.42
CA ALA A 578 17.46 27.97 -13.06
C ALA A 578 18.86 27.44 -13.41
N HIS A 579 19.27 27.60 -14.66
CA HIS A 579 20.60 27.20 -15.13
C HIS A 579 21.64 28.26 -14.69
N THR A 580 22.42 27.95 -13.65
CA THR A 580 23.43 28.86 -13.09
C THR A 580 24.75 28.87 -13.87
N ALA A 581 24.93 27.94 -14.82
CA ALA A 581 26.08 27.84 -15.70
C ALA A 581 25.64 27.64 -17.15
N THR A 582 26.15 28.43 -18.09
CA THR A 582 25.80 28.31 -19.52
C THR A 582 26.99 28.68 -20.40
N ILE A 583 27.18 27.96 -21.52
CA ILE A 583 28.25 28.22 -22.49
C ILE A 583 27.70 29.05 -23.65
N TYR A 584 28.33 30.18 -23.92
CA TYR A 584 28.04 31.08 -25.03
C TYR A 584 29.17 31.02 -26.07
N PRO A 585 28.96 30.33 -27.22
CA PRO A 585 29.98 30.21 -28.23
C PRO A 585 30.20 31.53 -28.98
N LEU A 586 31.46 31.88 -29.26
CA LEU A 586 31.84 32.94 -30.20
C LEU A 586 32.56 32.30 -31.40
N GLU A 587 31.92 32.36 -32.57
CA GLU A 587 32.34 31.63 -33.78
C GLU A 587 33.38 32.39 -34.61
N PHE A 588 34.18 31.65 -35.37
CA PHE A 588 35.07 32.21 -36.39
C PHE A 588 34.31 32.42 -37.71
N GLU A 589 34.71 33.43 -38.48
CA GLU A 589 34.13 33.76 -39.78
C GLU A 589 34.30 32.61 -40.79
N ILE A 590 33.20 32.21 -41.44
CA ILE A 590 33.16 31.09 -42.39
C ILE A 590 33.55 31.57 -43.79
N ASN A 591 34.58 30.96 -44.39
CA ASN A 591 35.01 31.27 -45.75
C ASN A 591 34.21 30.46 -46.78
N CYS A 592 33.28 31.12 -47.49
CA CYS A 592 32.37 30.51 -48.45
C CYS A 592 32.78 30.68 -49.93
N GLY A 593 33.99 31.16 -50.22
CA GLY A 593 34.39 31.46 -51.60
C GLY A 593 33.81 32.79 -52.11
N THR A 594 33.84 33.01 -53.43
CA THR A 594 33.68 34.34 -54.06
C THR A 594 32.27 34.92 -54.05
N ASP A 595 31.24 34.09 -53.85
CA ASP A 595 29.84 34.52 -53.74
C ASP A 595 29.38 34.69 -52.28
N ASN A 596 30.27 34.44 -51.31
CA ASN A 596 30.04 34.53 -49.87
C ASN A 596 28.80 33.75 -49.37
N LYS A 597 28.35 32.71 -50.09
CA LYS A 597 27.18 31.89 -49.72
C LYS A 597 27.52 30.41 -49.70
N CYS A 598 27.71 29.85 -48.50
CA CYS A 598 27.92 28.40 -48.36
C CYS A 598 26.57 27.66 -48.43
N VAL A 599 26.33 26.89 -49.49
CA VAL A 599 25.13 26.05 -49.62
C VAL A 599 25.53 24.57 -49.56
N ASP A 600 25.29 23.94 -48.42
CA ASP A 600 25.52 22.50 -48.27
C ASP A 600 24.30 21.69 -48.77
N LYS A 601 24.52 20.39 -49.01
CA LYS A 601 23.44 19.46 -49.36
C LYS A 601 23.54 18.23 -48.50
N LEU A 602 22.95 18.31 -47.31
CA LEU A 602 22.99 17.24 -46.32
C LEU A 602 21.90 16.20 -46.57
N LYS A 603 22.25 14.94 -46.38
CA LYS A 603 21.32 13.80 -46.33
C LYS A 603 21.61 12.98 -45.08
N VAL A 604 20.61 12.83 -44.22
CA VAL A 604 20.66 11.94 -43.06
C VAL A 604 19.80 10.71 -43.28
N ASP A 605 20.33 9.55 -42.90
CA ASP A 605 19.58 8.29 -42.82
C ASP A 605 20.05 7.51 -41.59
N PHE A 606 19.21 6.60 -41.09
CA PHE A 606 19.61 5.72 -39.99
C PHE A 606 18.90 4.36 -40.04
N GLY A 607 19.47 3.33 -39.43
CA GLY A 607 18.85 2.00 -39.31
C GLY A 607 19.05 1.38 -37.94
N PHE A 608 18.05 0.59 -37.50
CA PHE A 608 18.18 -0.25 -36.31
C PHE A 608 19.04 -1.45 -36.66
N THR A 609 20.18 -1.58 -36.00
CA THR A 609 21.20 -2.57 -36.34
C THR A 609 20.97 -3.79 -35.46
N ARG A 610 20.94 -4.99 -36.06
CA ARG A 610 20.69 -6.29 -35.39
C ARG A 610 19.27 -6.51 -34.83
N SER A 611 18.46 -5.48 -34.65
CA SER A 611 17.12 -5.58 -34.08
C SER A 611 16.04 -5.25 -35.11
N SER A 612 15.14 -6.19 -35.39
CA SER A 612 13.89 -5.94 -36.14
C SER A 612 12.74 -5.50 -35.24
N GLU A 613 12.86 -5.78 -33.94
CA GLU A 613 11.94 -5.42 -32.86
C GLU A 613 12.76 -5.23 -31.57
N VAL A 614 12.23 -4.47 -30.62
CA VAL A 614 12.81 -4.27 -29.29
C VAL A 614 12.20 -5.28 -28.34
N LYS A 615 13.02 -6.16 -27.75
CA LYS A 615 12.58 -7.18 -26.78
C LYS A 615 12.93 -6.74 -25.37
N VAL A 616 12.02 -6.02 -24.72
CA VAL A 616 12.22 -5.50 -23.36
C VAL A 616 12.40 -6.64 -22.37
N GLY A 617 13.52 -6.65 -21.65
CA GLY A 617 13.90 -7.72 -20.72
C GLY A 617 14.64 -8.90 -21.36
N ILE A 618 15.01 -8.81 -22.63
CA ILE A 618 15.95 -9.70 -23.34
C ILE A 618 17.10 -8.86 -23.92
N ASP A 619 16.75 -7.82 -24.68
CA ASP A 619 17.73 -6.93 -25.30
C ASP A 619 18.25 -5.92 -24.29
N GLU A 620 19.57 -5.80 -24.17
CA GLU A 620 20.21 -4.79 -23.31
C GLU A 620 20.35 -3.44 -24.02
N LEU A 621 20.59 -3.46 -25.34
CA LEU A 621 20.93 -2.31 -26.15
C LEU A 621 20.10 -2.28 -27.44
N LEU A 622 19.65 -1.08 -27.82
CA LEU A 622 19.16 -0.74 -29.15
C LEU A 622 20.23 0.06 -29.90
N ASP A 623 20.82 -0.54 -30.93
CA ASP A 623 21.84 0.09 -31.76
C ASP A 623 21.22 0.82 -32.96
N VAL A 624 21.46 2.13 -33.05
CA VAL A 624 21.01 2.99 -34.15
C VAL A 624 22.23 3.42 -34.97
N THR A 625 22.38 2.85 -36.16
CA THR A 625 23.44 3.25 -37.11
C THR A 625 22.97 4.45 -37.91
N VAL A 626 23.65 5.58 -37.76
CA VAL A 626 23.37 6.85 -38.45
C VAL A 626 24.39 7.07 -39.55
N THR A 627 23.91 7.51 -40.71
CA THR A 627 24.71 7.94 -41.86
C THR A 627 24.35 9.38 -42.20
N VAL A 628 25.38 10.21 -42.42
CA VAL A 628 25.24 11.58 -42.88
C VAL A 628 26.12 11.77 -44.11
N GLU A 629 25.58 12.34 -45.17
CA GLU A 629 26.29 12.61 -46.42
C GLU A 629 26.16 14.07 -46.78
N ASN A 630 27.26 14.72 -47.14
CA ASN A 630 27.26 16.06 -47.72
C ASN A 630 27.57 15.98 -49.22
N ARG A 631 26.59 16.32 -50.06
CA ARG A 631 26.68 16.29 -51.52
C ARG A 631 26.92 17.66 -52.15
N GLY A 632 26.89 18.72 -51.35
CA GLY A 632 26.96 20.11 -51.78
C GLY A 632 28.32 20.71 -51.46
N GLU A 633 28.38 21.99 -51.13
CA GLU A 633 29.60 22.64 -50.65
C GLU A 633 29.96 22.21 -49.23
N ASN A 634 31.09 22.68 -48.70
CA ASN A 634 31.46 22.40 -47.32
C ASN A 634 30.36 22.82 -46.34
N SER A 635 30.03 21.93 -45.42
CA SER A 635 29.07 22.18 -44.35
C SER A 635 29.84 22.48 -43.07
N TYR A 636 29.56 23.62 -42.46
CA TYR A 636 30.26 24.09 -41.27
C TYR A 636 29.45 23.77 -40.02
N ASN A 637 30.10 23.32 -38.94
CA ASN A 637 29.46 22.96 -37.67
C ASN A 637 28.26 22.00 -37.84
N SER A 638 28.37 21.05 -38.77
CA SER A 638 27.32 20.08 -39.03
C SER A 638 27.04 19.24 -37.78
N ARG A 639 25.76 19.03 -37.46
CA ARG A 639 25.31 18.18 -36.37
C ARG A 639 24.07 17.38 -36.74
N VAL A 640 23.90 16.25 -36.08
CA VAL A 640 22.69 15.44 -36.14
C VAL A 640 22.11 15.27 -34.76
N ILE A 641 20.83 15.60 -34.63
CA ILE A 641 20.06 15.46 -33.41
C ILE A 641 19.18 14.22 -33.54
N LEU A 642 19.41 13.23 -32.68
CA LEU A 642 18.54 12.06 -32.53
C LEU A 642 17.56 12.30 -31.40
N THR A 643 16.28 12.03 -31.63
CA THR A 643 15.24 12.09 -30.59
C THR A 643 14.65 10.71 -30.39
N TYR A 644 14.57 10.25 -29.15
CA TYR A 644 14.16 8.90 -28.76
C TYR A 644 13.15 8.93 -27.58
N PRO A 645 12.29 7.91 -27.43
CA PRO A 645 11.28 7.88 -26.38
C PRO A 645 11.87 7.79 -24.97
N ALA A 646 11.09 8.24 -23.98
CA ALA A 646 11.35 7.95 -22.57
C ALA A 646 11.37 6.43 -22.33
N GLY A 647 12.33 5.94 -21.54
CA GLY A 647 12.57 4.52 -21.31
C GLY A 647 13.78 3.94 -22.07
N LEU A 648 14.35 4.69 -23.01
CA LEU A 648 15.69 4.45 -23.53
C LEU A 648 16.68 5.43 -22.88
N SER A 649 17.90 4.96 -22.63
CA SER A 649 18.98 5.76 -22.03
C SER A 649 20.22 5.74 -22.89
N TYR A 650 20.89 6.88 -23.07
CA TYR A 650 22.13 6.91 -23.83
C TYR A 650 23.24 6.12 -23.13
N ARG A 651 23.95 5.25 -23.84
CA ARG A 651 25.08 4.47 -23.28
C ARG A 651 26.41 4.87 -23.87
N LYS A 652 26.51 4.84 -25.20
CA LYS A 652 27.75 5.12 -25.92
C LYS A 652 27.48 5.40 -27.38
N PHE A 653 28.50 5.89 -28.06
CA PHE A 653 28.56 5.94 -29.50
C PHE A 653 29.85 5.28 -30.01
N THR A 654 29.81 4.75 -31.23
CA THR A 654 30.97 4.14 -31.90
C THR A 654 31.10 4.73 -33.29
N ILE A 655 32.29 5.22 -33.61
CA ILE A 655 32.60 5.84 -34.90
C ILE A 655 32.90 4.74 -35.92
N GLN A 656 32.27 4.80 -37.10
CA GLN A 656 32.64 3.95 -38.23
C GLN A 656 33.41 4.74 -39.30
N GLN A 657 33.00 5.98 -39.57
CA GLN A 657 33.61 6.85 -40.57
C GLN A 657 33.40 8.33 -40.19
N GLY A 658 34.44 9.16 -40.32
CA GLY A 658 34.44 10.58 -39.95
C GLY A 658 34.89 10.83 -38.51
N ARG A 659 34.95 12.10 -38.08
CA ARG A 659 35.15 12.51 -36.68
C ARG A 659 33.79 12.90 -36.09
N ILE A 660 33.39 12.23 -35.01
CA ILE A 660 32.08 12.44 -34.38
C ILE A 660 32.27 12.60 -32.89
N GLU A 661 31.54 13.54 -32.30
CA GLU A 661 31.39 13.68 -30.86
C GLU A 661 29.90 13.83 -30.55
N CYS A 662 29.38 12.96 -29.68
CA CYS A 662 27.98 12.95 -29.29
C CYS A 662 27.83 13.29 -27.80
N ASN A 663 26.92 14.19 -27.48
CA ASN A 663 26.43 14.44 -26.14
C ASN A 663 24.94 14.12 -26.08
N SER A 664 24.48 13.49 -25.00
CA SER A 664 23.08 13.14 -24.86
C SER A 664 22.49 13.70 -23.59
N LEU A 665 21.20 14.05 -23.67
CA LEU A 665 20.35 14.42 -22.55
C LEU A 665 19.20 13.41 -22.54
N ASP A 666 19.21 12.52 -21.56
CA ASP A 666 18.12 11.58 -21.34
C ASP A 666 16.89 12.32 -20.76
N SER A 667 15.71 11.70 -20.85
CA SER A 667 14.50 12.22 -20.23
C SER A 667 14.57 12.07 -18.71
N GLU A 668 14.46 13.17 -17.97
CA GLU A 668 14.48 13.18 -16.49
C GLU A 668 13.08 12.97 -15.88
N ASP A 669 12.03 13.44 -16.56
CA ASP A 669 10.63 13.36 -16.14
C ASP A 669 9.94 12.02 -16.53
N GLY A 670 10.58 11.22 -17.38
CA GLY A 670 10.02 9.98 -17.93
C GLY A 670 8.86 10.18 -18.93
N LEU A 671 8.60 11.43 -19.34
CA LEU A 671 7.52 11.81 -20.27
C LEU A 671 8.08 12.52 -21.51
N SER A 672 9.06 13.40 -21.32
CA SER A 672 9.80 14.06 -22.39
C SER A 672 10.63 13.05 -23.20
N ARG A 673 11.00 13.44 -24.43
CA ARG A 673 11.88 12.59 -25.25
C ARG A 673 13.33 12.93 -25.00
N GLY A 674 14.16 11.89 -24.89
CA GLY A 674 15.60 12.05 -24.84
C GLY A 674 16.16 12.56 -26.17
N ARG A 675 17.30 13.24 -26.09
CA ARG A 675 17.95 13.91 -27.22
C ARG A 675 19.46 13.64 -27.22
N THR A 676 19.96 13.04 -28.30
CA THR A 676 21.41 12.91 -28.56
C THR A 676 21.83 13.91 -29.63
N ASP A 677 22.74 14.83 -29.31
CA ASP A 677 23.32 15.81 -30.22
C ASP A 677 24.73 15.35 -30.63
N CYS A 678 24.90 14.99 -31.90
CA CYS A 678 26.15 14.49 -32.46
C CYS A 678 26.74 15.47 -33.48
N THR A 679 27.93 15.98 -33.21
CA THR A 679 28.69 16.81 -34.15
C THR A 679 29.40 15.96 -35.19
N ILE A 680 29.46 16.44 -36.44
CA ILE A 680 30.01 15.71 -37.59
C ILE A 680 31.17 16.50 -38.19
N ASP A 681 32.36 15.89 -38.19
CA ASP A 681 33.60 16.42 -38.76
C ASP A 681 33.91 17.88 -38.40
N LYS A 682 33.51 18.30 -37.20
CA LYS A 682 33.67 19.66 -36.71
C LYS A 682 35.11 20.15 -36.89
N PRO A 683 35.34 21.35 -37.45
CA PRO A 683 34.35 22.36 -37.88
C PRO A 683 33.82 22.20 -39.32
N ILE A 684 34.45 21.40 -40.19
CA ILE A 684 34.14 21.34 -41.63
C ILE A 684 33.84 19.90 -42.03
N PHE A 685 32.57 19.65 -42.34
CA PHE A 685 32.14 18.45 -43.04
C PHE A 685 32.23 18.67 -44.54
N LYS A 686 33.32 18.13 -45.12
CA LYS A 686 33.74 18.43 -46.50
C LYS A 686 32.70 18.03 -47.55
N SER A 687 32.70 18.77 -48.65
CA SER A 687 31.94 18.43 -49.86
C SER A 687 32.22 16.99 -50.33
N LYS A 688 31.17 16.29 -50.73
CA LYS A 688 31.19 14.91 -51.27
C LYS A 688 31.78 13.89 -50.29
N THR A 689 31.60 14.10 -48.99
CA THR A 689 32.02 13.15 -47.95
C THR A 689 30.84 12.58 -47.17
N LYS A 690 31.07 11.45 -46.50
CA LYS A 690 30.09 10.74 -45.70
C LYS A 690 30.69 10.42 -44.33
N ALA A 691 29.88 10.55 -43.30
CA ALA A 691 30.14 10.11 -41.94
C ALA A 691 29.14 9.00 -41.55
N SER A 692 29.60 8.06 -40.73
CA SER A 692 28.79 6.94 -40.24
C SER A 692 29.19 6.60 -38.81
N PHE A 693 28.21 6.39 -37.94
CA PHE A 693 28.43 6.06 -36.53
C PHE A 693 27.22 5.31 -35.95
N ILE A 694 27.45 4.57 -34.86
CA ILE A 694 26.41 3.85 -34.14
C ILE A 694 26.18 4.56 -32.81
N VAL A 695 24.92 4.82 -32.46
CA VAL A 695 24.52 5.24 -31.12
C VAL A 695 23.79 4.08 -30.45
N SER A 696 24.28 3.65 -29.29
CA SER A 696 23.70 2.56 -28.51
C SER A 696 22.87 3.13 -27.36
N TYR A 697 21.59 2.79 -27.33
CA TYR A 697 20.69 3.14 -26.24
C TYR A 697 20.40 1.92 -25.37
N GLY A 698 20.53 2.06 -24.06
CA GLY A 698 20.14 1.04 -23.09
C GLY A 698 18.64 0.99 -22.92
N ILE A 699 18.11 -0.23 -22.88
CA ILE A 699 16.68 -0.49 -22.68
C ILE A 699 16.46 -0.78 -21.20
N ASP A 700 15.66 0.05 -20.53
CA ASP A 700 15.27 -0.22 -19.15
C ASP A 700 14.23 -1.36 -19.11
N THR A 701 14.49 -2.39 -18.31
CA THR A 701 13.62 -3.55 -18.16
C THR A 701 12.31 -3.25 -17.42
N THR A 702 12.28 -2.18 -16.63
CA THR A 702 11.15 -1.79 -15.77
C THR A 702 10.18 -0.84 -16.47
N ASN A 703 10.66 -0.03 -17.42
CA ASN A 703 9.83 0.95 -18.12
C ASN A 703 8.84 0.31 -19.11
N GLN A 704 7.65 0.90 -19.21
CA GLN A 704 6.63 0.51 -20.17
C GLN A 704 6.72 1.38 -21.43
N LEU A 705 7.52 0.93 -22.39
CA LEU A 705 7.50 1.44 -23.76
C LEU A 705 6.17 1.12 -24.48
N GLU A 706 5.73 2.02 -25.35
CA GLU A 706 4.57 1.75 -26.22
C GLU A 706 4.84 0.56 -27.16
N ARG A 707 3.77 -0.09 -27.67
CA ARG A 707 3.86 -1.24 -28.59
C ARG A 707 4.66 -0.96 -29.86
N LYS A 708 4.72 0.31 -30.26
CA LYS A 708 5.54 0.82 -31.35
C LYS A 708 6.20 2.10 -30.89
N ILE A 709 7.51 2.16 -31.00
CA ILE A 709 8.27 3.37 -30.72
C ILE A 709 8.92 3.89 -32.00
N PHE A 710 9.36 5.14 -31.98
CA PHE A 710 10.08 5.71 -33.10
C PHE A 710 11.27 6.54 -32.64
N VAL A 711 12.26 6.58 -33.50
CA VAL A 711 13.41 7.48 -33.38
C VAL A 711 13.36 8.45 -34.55
N THR A 712 13.80 9.68 -34.33
CA THR A 712 13.97 10.68 -35.40
C THR A 712 15.40 11.12 -35.48
N ALA A 713 15.89 11.42 -36.68
CA ALA A 713 17.18 12.06 -36.89
C ALA A 713 16.97 13.38 -37.66
N ASN A 714 17.55 14.46 -37.16
CA ASN A 714 17.50 15.78 -37.77
C ASN A 714 18.92 16.34 -37.97
N ALA A 715 19.34 16.55 -39.22
CA ALA A 715 20.63 17.13 -39.57
C ALA A 715 20.52 18.65 -39.74
N THR A 716 21.49 19.38 -39.19
CA THR A 716 21.60 20.83 -39.29
C THR A 716 23.06 21.24 -39.46
N SER A 717 23.31 22.46 -39.93
CA SER A 717 24.66 23.04 -40.00
C SER A 717 24.61 24.53 -39.65
N GLY A 718 25.79 25.14 -39.53
CA GLY A 718 25.99 26.58 -39.39
C GLY A 718 25.98 27.34 -40.72
N ASN A 719 25.68 26.69 -41.84
CA ASN A 719 25.52 27.36 -43.13
C ASN A 719 24.23 28.20 -43.13
N GLN A 720 24.20 29.28 -43.92
CA GLN A 720 23.04 30.18 -44.01
C GLN A 720 21.85 29.50 -44.70
N GLU A 721 22.11 28.66 -45.70
CA GLU A 721 21.09 27.98 -46.49
C GLU A 721 21.51 26.53 -46.76
N HIS A 722 20.53 25.63 -46.71
CA HIS A 722 20.65 24.27 -47.22
C HIS A 722 20.11 24.22 -48.65
N ALA A 723 20.68 23.37 -49.51
CA ALA A 723 20.12 23.13 -50.83
C ALA A 723 18.66 22.61 -50.69
N PRO A 724 17.70 23.03 -51.54
CA PRO A 724 16.30 22.59 -51.46
C PRO A 724 16.09 21.07 -51.60
N THR A 725 17.11 20.36 -52.08
CA THR A 725 17.13 18.90 -52.24
C THR A 725 17.83 18.17 -51.08
N SER A 726 18.00 18.85 -49.95
CA SER A 726 18.57 18.26 -48.73
C SER A 726 17.52 17.40 -48.02
N GLU A 727 17.95 16.25 -47.52
CA GLU A 727 17.13 15.29 -46.78
C GLU A 727 17.53 15.38 -45.30
N LEU A 728 17.04 16.41 -44.62
CA LEU A 728 17.49 16.79 -43.27
C LEU A 728 16.80 16.03 -42.15
N TYR A 729 15.62 15.46 -42.40
CA TYR A 729 14.80 14.81 -41.37
C TYR A 729 14.34 13.44 -41.81
N ILE A 730 14.43 12.48 -40.90
CA ILE A 730 13.89 11.13 -41.08
C ILE A 730 13.34 10.58 -39.77
N LYS A 731 12.26 9.81 -39.87
CA LYS A 731 11.58 9.12 -38.75
C LYS A 731 11.38 7.66 -39.11
N LYS A 732 11.80 6.74 -38.23
CA LYS A 732 11.57 5.29 -38.39
C LYS A 732 10.97 4.69 -37.13
N TRP A 733 10.07 3.74 -37.33
CA TRP A 733 9.37 3.00 -36.27
C TRP A 733 10.01 1.63 -36.04
N ILE A 734 9.91 1.13 -34.82
CA ILE A 734 10.28 -0.24 -34.44
C ILE A 734 9.24 -0.79 -33.46
N ASP A 735 8.90 -2.07 -33.63
CA ASP A 735 7.95 -2.78 -32.76
C ASP A 735 8.59 -3.12 -31.40
N VAL A 736 7.78 -3.19 -30.36
CA VAL A 736 8.22 -3.52 -28.99
C VAL A 736 7.45 -4.72 -28.44
N LYS A 737 8.17 -5.69 -27.89
CA LYS A 737 7.63 -6.85 -27.16
C LYS A 737 8.25 -6.96 -25.77
N TYR A 738 7.51 -7.56 -24.85
CA TYR A 738 7.92 -7.74 -23.47
C TYR A 738 8.24 -9.19 -23.15
N SER A 739 9.38 -9.43 -22.50
CA SER A 739 9.74 -10.76 -22.05
C SER A 739 8.83 -11.24 -20.91
N ILE A 740 8.47 -12.52 -20.96
CA ILE A 740 7.70 -13.21 -19.93
C ILE A 740 8.41 -14.51 -19.56
N PHE A 741 8.38 -14.88 -18.29
CA PHE A 741 8.95 -16.13 -17.80
C PHE A 741 8.08 -16.67 -16.68
N MET A 742 7.85 -17.98 -16.72
CA MET A 742 6.99 -18.67 -15.79
C MET A 742 7.60 -20.01 -15.40
N THR A 743 7.58 -20.29 -14.10
CA THR A 743 8.04 -21.54 -13.50
C THR A 743 6.86 -22.45 -13.15
N PHE A 744 7.12 -23.75 -13.23
CA PHE A 744 6.11 -24.80 -13.04
C PHE A 744 6.64 -25.85 -12.09
N GLU A 745 5.92 -26.09 -11.00
CA GLU A 745 6.23 -27.12 -10.00
C GLU A 745 5.06 -28.12 -9.98
N SER A 746 5.27 -29.35 -10.43
CA SER A 746 4.24 -30.40 -10.42
C SER A 746 4.42 -31.36 -9.24
N SER A 747 3.30 -31.86 -8.71
CA SER A 747 3.30 -32.93 -7.70
C SER A 747 3.29 -34.30 -8.35
N LEU A 748 4.06 -35.26 -7.82
CA LEU A 748 3.95 -36.68 -8.16
C LEU A 748 2.90 -37.35 -7.29
N SER A 749 1.96 -38.06 -7.90
CA SER A 749 0.86 -38.75 -7.19
C SER A 749 0.92 -40.25 -7.42
N TYR A 750 0.50 -41.06 -6.45
CA TYR A 750 0.55 -42.52 -6.55
C TYR A 750 -0.80 -43.14 -6.20
N ASN A 751 -1.24 -44.13 -7.00
CA ASN A 751 -2.40 -44.95 -6.71
C ASN A 751 -2.14 -46.40 -7.15
N ASN A 752 -2.85 -47.35 -6.55
CA ASN A 752 -2.72 -48.75 -6.91
C ASN A 752 -4.04 -49.51 -6.97
N PHE A 753 -4.09 -50.57 -7.77
CA PHE A 753 -5.25 -51.44 -7.93
C PHE A 753 -4.84 -52.91 -7.90
N THR A 754 -5.72 -53.74 -7.35
CA THR A 754 -5.58 -55.19 -7.42
C THR A 754 -6.10 -55.67 -8.77
N PHE A 755 -5.35 -56.54 -9.45
CA PHE A 755 -5.72 -57.13 -10.73
C PHE A 755 -6.88 -58.13 -10.56
N GLY A 756 -7.90 -58.05 -11.43
CA GLY A 756 -9.03 -58.99 -11.47
C GLY A 756 -10.29 -58.54 -10.71
N THR A 757 -10.19 -57.54 -9.84
CA THR A 757 -11.34 -56.90 -9.17
C THR A 757 -11.96 -55.81 -10.05
N LYS A 758 -13.18 -56.04 -10.54
CA LYS A 758 -13.86 -55.13 -11.47
C LYS A 758 -14.37 -53.85 -10.80
N ASN A 759 -14.22 -52.72 -11.49
CA ASN A 759 -14.80 -51.41 -11.14
C ASN A 759 -14.36 -50.82 -9.78
N LEU A 760 -13.11 -50.99 -9.38
CA LEU A 760 -12.57 -50.31 -8.20
C LEU A 760 -12.42 -48.81 -8.48
N GLN A 761 -12.65 -48.01 -7.44
CA GLN A 761 -12.54 -46.55 -7.49
C GLN A 761 -11.66 -46.07 -6.35
N LYS A 762 -10.68 -45.20 -6.64
CA LYS A 762 -9.82 -44.59 -5.62
C LYS A 762 -9.62 -43.10 -5.91
N PRO A 763 -9.61 -42.22 -4.89
CA PRO A 763 -9.35 -40.80 -5.10
C PRO A 763 -7.90 -40.59 -5.57
N LEU A 764 -7.73 -39.76 -6.59
CA LEU A 764 -6.42 -39.29 -7.07
C LEU A 764 -6.46 -37.77 -7.18
N GLN A 765 -5.44 -37.11 -6.64
CA GLN A 765 -5.26 -35.67 -6.74
C GLN A 765 -3.91 -35.39 -7.37
N GLN A 766 -3.89 -34.65 -8.47
CA GLN A 766 -2.69 -34.12 -9.10
C GLN A 766 -2.70 -32.59 -8.95
N SER A 767 -1.54 -31.96 -8.81
CA SER A 767 -1.45 -30.50 -8.73
C SER A 767 -0.26 -29.95 -9.52
N ILE A 768 -0.41 -28.71 -9.96
CA ILE A 768 0.68 -27.92 -10.55
C ILE A 768 0.62 -26.50 -10.01
N LYS A 769 1.75 -26.01 -9.52
CA LYS A 769 1.93 -24.62 -9.16
C LYS A 769 2.61 -23.89 -10.31
N VAL A 770 1.95 -22.84 -10.79
CA VAL A 770 2.45 -21.94 -11.84
C VAL A 770 2.84 -20.64 -11.17
N THR A 771 4.07 -20.18 -11.37
CA THR A 771 4.56 -18.90 -10.82
C THR A 771 4.93 -17.98 -11.98
N ASN A 772 4.54 -16.71 -11.91
CA ASN A 772 4.90 -15.68 -12.87
C ASN A 772 6.11 -14.90 -12.36
N ASP A 773 7.27 -15.01 -12.98
CA ASP A 773 8.53 -14.58 -12.35
C ASP A 773 8.92 -13.12 -12.64
N ILE A 774 8.62 -12.62 -13.85
CA ILE A 774 9.24 -11.39 -14.36
C ILE A 774 8.26 -10.22 -14.44
N ARG A 775 7.05 -10.40 -15.00
CA ARG A 775 6.16 -9.26 -15.33
C ARG A 775 4.69 -9.63 -15.20
N ALA A 776 3.89 -8.73 -14.64
CA ALA A 776 2.45 -8.90 -14.56
C ALA A 776 1.81 -8.99 -15.96
N LEU A 777 0.95 -9.99 -16.18
CA LEU A 777 0.26 -10.18 -17.46
C LEU A 777 -1.05 -10.95 -17.31
N HIS A 778 -1.93 -10.77 -18.29
CA HIS A 778 -3.07 -11.66 -18.54
C HIS A 778 -2.65 -12.79 -19.48
N PHE A 779 -2.94 -14.02 -19.08
CA PHE A 779 -2.64 -15.21 -19.86
C PHE A 779 -3.61 -16.34 -19.49
N THR A 780 -3.57 -17.42 -20.27
CA THR A 780 -4.43 -18.59 -20.06
C THR A 780 -3.56 -19.82 -19.85
N VAL A 781 -3.74 -20.48 -18.69
CA VAL A 781 -3.19 -21.81 -18.45
C VAL A 781 -4.11 -22.84 -19.10
N VAL A 782 -3.56 -23.66 -19.99
CA VAL A 782 -4.31 -24.71 -20.69
C VAL A 782 -3.86 -26.06 -20.17
N ILE A 783 -4.76 -26.75 -19.46
CA ILE A 783 -4.52 -28.06 -18.85
C ILE A 783 -5.28 -29.11 -19.64
N ARG A 784 -4.58 -30.14 -20.16
CA ARG A 784 -5.20 -31.27 -20.86
C ARG A 784 -5.13 -32.51 -19.98
N VAL A 785 -6.29 -33.08 -19.67
CA VAL A 785 -6.43 -34.23 -18.77
C VAL A 785 -6.97 -35.43 -19.54
N PRO A 786 -6.29 -36.58 -19.54
CA PRO A 786 -6.82 -37.82 -20.13
C PRO A 786 -8.08 -38.26 -19.39
N VAL A 787 -9.20 -38.34 -20.11
CA VAL A 787 -10.51 -38.64 -19.52
C VAL A 787 -11.09 -39.99 -19.93
N LYS A 788 -10.79 -40.47 -21.14
CA LYS A 788 -11.33 -41.73 -21.66
C LYS A 788 -10.28 -42.46 -22.50
N LEU A 789 -10.09 -43.74 -22.25
CA LEU A 789 -9.19 -44.60 -23.02
C LEU A 789 -10.03 -45.68 -23.73
N GLY A 790 -10.11 -45.61 -25.06
CA GLY A 790 -11.05 -46.45 -25.82
C GLY A 790 -12.51 -46.18 -25.41
N GLU A 791 -13.20 -47.21 -24.93
CA GLU A 791 -14.58 -47.10 -24.43
C GLU A 791 -14.70 -46.99 -22.90
N LYS A 792 -13.57 -46.90 -22.19
CA LYS A 792 -13.54 -46.88 -20.72
C LYS A 792 -13.12 -45.52 -20.19
N ASP A 793 -13.89 -45.01 -19.23
CA ASP A 793 -13.57 -43.77 -18.54
C ASP A 793 -12.39 -43.98 -17.59
N ILE A 794 -11.46 -43.01 -17.58
CA ILE A 794 -10.30 -42.98 -16.69
C ILE A 794 -10.75 -42.46 -15.31
N TRP A 795 -11.53 -41.39 -15.29
CA TRP A 795 -12.08 -40.78 -14.08
C TRP A 795 -13.56 -41.14 -13.92
N VAL A 796 -13.95 -41.46 -12.70
CA VAL A 796 -15.34 -41.72 -12.32
C VAL A 796 -16.10 -40.40 -12.29
N ASP A 797 -17.27 -40.37 -12.91
CA ASP A 797 -18.13 -39.20 -13.01
C ASP A 797 -17.39 -37.96 -13.57
N LEU A 798 -17.30 -37.92 -14.91
CA LEU A 798 -16.70 -36.82 -15.66
C LEU A 798 -17.31 -35.44 -15.36
N SER A 799 -18.50 -35.37 -14.75
CA SER A 799 -19.10 -34.10 -14.33
C SER A 799 -18.46 -33.54 -13.06
N SER A 800 -17.89 -34.40 -12.22
CA SER A 800 -17.18 -34.06 -10.98
C SER A 800 -15.74 -33.56 -11.21
N LEU A 801 -15.17 -33.85 -12.38
CA LEU A 801 -13.83 -33.41 -12.76
C LEU A 801 -13.86 -31.91 -13.13
N GLN A 802 -13.70 -31.06 -12.12
CA GLN A 802 -13.60 -29.61 -12.26
C GLN A 802 -12.26 -29.13 -11.71
N ILE A 803 -11.64 -28.18 -12.40
CA ILE A 803 -10.49 -27.43 -11.89
C ILE A 803 -11.02 -26.06 -11.52
N SER A 804 -10.82 -25.65 -10.26
CA SER A 804 -11.28 -24.35 -9.77
C SER A 804 -10.79 -23.22 -10.67
N ASP A 805 -11.69 -22.28 -10.99
CA ASP A 805 -11.42 -21.10 -11.82
C ASP A 805 -11.02 -21.38 -13.27
N CYS A 806 -11.37 -22.56 -13.80
CA CYS A 806 -11.14 -22.95 -15.19
C CYS A 806 -12.46 -23.26 -15.92
N GLN A 807 -12.51 -22.95 -17.22
CA GLN A 807 -13.60 -23.34 -18.10
C GLN A 807 -13.26 -24.66 -18.80
N SER A 808 -14.17 -25.64 -18.71
CA SER A 808 -14.06 -26.89 -19.47
C SER A 808 -14.42 -26.65 -20.94
N GLY A 809 -13.50 -27.00 -21.84
CA GLY A 809 -13.68 -26.98 -23.28
C GLY A 809 -14.11 -28.32 -23.86
N ASN A 810 -13.98 -28.45 -25.19
CA ASN A 810 -14.29 -29.68 -25.93
C ASN A 810 -13.25 -30.77 -25.68
N ASP A 811 -13.69 -32.03 -25.77
CA ASP A 811 -12.81 -33.19 -25.66
C ASP A 811 -12.02 -33.39 -26.97
N GLU A 812 -10.69 -33.49 -26.87
CA GLU A 812 -9.76 -33.75 -27.97
C GLU A 812 -9.60 -35.27 -28.19
N ALA A 813 -9.75 -35.73 -29.44
CA ALA A 813 -9.61 -37.14 -29.79
C ALA A 813 -8.13 -37.59 -29.83
N PRO A 814 -7.82 -38.85 -29.46
CA PRO A 814 -6.45 -39.34 -29.45
C PRO A 814 -5.90 -39.50 -30.88
N SER A 815 -4.60 -39.23 -31.03
CA SER A 815 -3.87 -39.43 -32.29
C SER A 815 -3.63 -40.91 -32.64
N VAL A 816 -3.50 -41.77 -31.62
CA VAL A 816 -3.23 -43.20 -31.76
C VAL A 816 -4.50 -43.98 -31.40
N LYS A 817 -5.08 -44.67 -32.39
CA LYS A 817 -6.29 -45.48 -32.19
C LYS A 817 -6.01 -46.89 -31.65
N ASP A 818 -4.90 -47.49 -32.08
CA ASP A 818 -4.43 -48.79 -31.55
C ASP A 818 -3.48 -48.55 -30.37
N PHE A 819 -4.06 -48.30 -29.20
CA PHE A 819 -3.33 -47.85 -28.02
C PHE A 819 -2.69 -48.99 -27.22
N VAL A 820 -3.17 -50.23 -27.32
CA VAL A 820 -2.73 -51.33 -26.46
C VAL A 820 -1.24 -51.65 -26.65
N PRO A 821 -0.70 -51.84 -27.87
CA PRO A 821 0.72 -52.11 -28.06
C PRO A 821 1.60 -50.94 -27.61
N LYS A 822 1.12 -49.70 -27.80
CA LYS A 822 1.82 -48.47 -27.43
C LYS A 822 1.93 -48.33 -25.91
N ILE A 823 0.83 -48.53 -25.18
CA ILE A 823 0.81 -48.48 -23.72
C ILE A 823 1.55 -49.67 -23.11
N GLN A 824 1.47 -50.87 -23.70
CA GLN A 824 2.26 -52.01 -23.21
C GLN A 824 3.76 -51.77 -23.32
N LYS A 825 4.22 -51.04 -24.35
CA LYS A 825 5.63 -50.67 -24.53
C LYS A 825 6.06 -49.50 -23.62
N ASP A 826 5.34 -48.39 -23.69
CA ASP A 826 5.80 -47.13 -23.10
C ASP A 826 5.29 -46.91 -21.67
N LYS A 827 4.23 -47.64 -21.27
CA LYS A 827 3.55 -47.52 -19.98
C LYS A 827 2.99 -46.12 -19.66
N VAL A 828 2.86 -45.25 -20.65
CA VAL A 828 2.33 -43.88 -20.50
C VAL A 828 0.89 -43.80 -21.02
N VAL A 829 0.02 -43.13 -20.28
CA VAL A 829 -1.34 -42.76 -20.71
C VAL A 829 -1.44 -41.24 -20.74
N ASP A 830 -1.42 -40.68 -21.94
CA ASP A 830 -1.50 -39.25 -22.21
C ASP A 830 -2.52 -38.96 -23.34
N CYS A 831 -2.64 -37.70 -23.75
CA CYS A 831 -3.56 -37.28 -24.82
C CYS A 831 -3.22 -37.84 -26.21
N SER A 832 -2.08 -38.52 -26.40
CA SER A 832 -1.77 -39.16 -27.67
C SER A 832 -2.56 -40.46 -27.86
N VAL A 833 -2.83 -41.18 -26.76
CA VAL A 833 -3.51 -42.50 -26.72
C VAL A 833 -4.91 -42.45 -26.11
N ALA A 834 -5.22 -41.45 -25.27
CA ALA A 834 -6.51 -41.25 -24.64
C ALA A 834 -7.20 -39.96 -25.11
N MET A 835 -8.53 -39.95 -25.09
CA MET A 835 -9.33 -38.74 -25.28
C MET A 835 -9.11 -37.80 -24.10
N CYS A 836 -8.83 -36.53 -24.37
CA CYS A 836 -8.46 -35.55 -23.35
C CYS A 836 -9.48 -34.42 -23.25
N ARG A 837 -9.81 -34.03 -22.02
CA ARG A 837 -10.58 -32.81 -21.76
C ARG A 837 -9.65 -31.64 -21.59
N VAL A 838 -9.98 -30.52 -22.23
CA VAL A 838 -9.19 -29.29 -22.20
C VAL A 838 -9.79 -28.30 -21.21
N PHE A 839 -9.03 -27.89 -20.20
CA PHE A 839 -9.40 -26.84 -19.26
C PHE A 839 -8.63 -25.57 -19.58
N LYS A 840 -9.33 -24.45 -19.74
CA LYS A 840 -8.74 -23.13 -19.97
C LYS A 840 -8.96 -22.24 -18.75
N CYS A 841 -7.87 -21.84 -18.11
CA CYS A 841 -7.88 -21.05 -16.89
C CYS A 841 -7.28 -19.67 -17.19
N SER A 842 -8.13 -18.73 -17.60
CA SER A 842 -7.72 -17.33 -17.86
C SER A 842 -7.48 -16.62 -16.54
N THR A 843 -6.30 -16.05 -16.36
CA THR A 843 -5.92 -15.39 -15.11
C THR A 843 -5.01 -14.20 -15.34
N PHE A 844 -5.10 -13.22 -14.45
CA PHE A 844 -4.09 -12.18 -14.28
C PHE A 844 -3.19 -12.61 -13.13
N MET A 845 -1.87 -12.57 -13.35
CA MET A 845 -0.91 -12.75 -12.25
C MET A 845 0.10 -11.62 -12.25
N GLY A 846 0.32 -11.04 -11.07
CA GLY A 846 1.42 -10.12 -10.78
C GLY A 846 2.78 -10.80 -10.81
N ARG A 847 3.84 -10.00 -10.65
CA ARG A 847 5.22 -10.50 -10.55
C ARG A 847 5.39 -11.33 -9.27
N LEU A 848 6.12 -12.44 -9.36
CA LEU A 848 6.33 -13.47 -8.31
C LEU A 848 5.06 -14.08 -7.71
N GLN A 849 3.88 -13.79 -8.28
CA GLN A 849 2.65 -14.42 -7.86
C GLN A 849 2.66 -15.87 -8.32
N SER A 850 2.15 -16.77 -7.49
CA SER A 850 1.97 -18.19 -7.83
C SER A 850 0.53 -18.63 -7.64
N ARG A 851 0.06 -19.54 -8.49
CA ARG A 851 -1.25 -20.16 -8.38
C ARG A 851 -1.15 -21.67 -8.56
N THR A 852 -1.83 -22.41 -7.69
CA THR A 852 -1.90 -23.87 -7.76
C THR A 852 -3.20 -24.28 -8.43
N TYR A 853 -3.09 -25.16 -9.42
CA TYR A 853 -4.21 -25.81 -10.09
C TYR A 853 -4.26 -27.26 -9.66
N GLU A 854 -5.40 -27.68 -9.10
CA GLU A 854 -5.60 -29.03 -8.60
C GLU A 854 -6.59 -29.79 -9.49
N ILE A 855 -6.21 -31.00 -9.87
CA ILE A 855 -7.02 -31.97 -10.60
C ILE A 855 -7.36 -33.08 -9.61
N SER A 856 -8.61 -33.17 -9.17
CA SER A 856 -9.03 -34.18 -8.20
C SER A 856 -10.31 -34.87 -8.65
N ALA A 857 -10.28 -36.20 -8.71
CA ALA A 857 -11.44 -37.04 -8.93
C ALA A 857 -11.11 -38.50 -8.57
N ASN A 858 -12.12 -39.38 -8.57
CA ASN A 858 -11.91 -40.81 -8.37
C ASN A 858 -11.41 -41.45 -9.68
N LEU A 859 -10.32 -42.19 -9.61
CA LEU A 859 -9.76 -42.97 -10.71
C LEU A 859 -10.45 -44.34 -10.79
N SER A 860 -10.85 -44.75 -11.99
CA SER A 860 -11.49 -46.05 -12.29
C SER A 860 -10.44 -47.11 -12.62
N SER A 861 -10.61 -48.36 -12.17
CA SER A 861 -9.75 -49.48 -12.60
C SER A 861 -10.08 -50.00 -14.02
N GLY A 862 -11.24 -49.62 -14.58
CA GLY A 862 -11.79 -50.22 -15.80
C GLY A 862 -10.97 -49.97 -17.08
N TRP A 863 -10.23 -48.86 -17.16
CA TRP A 863 -9.36 -48.57 -18.30
C TRP A 863 -8.05 -49.37 -18.27
N ILE A 864 -7.69 -49.97 -17.12
CA ILE A 864 -6.47 -50.75 -16.98
C ILE A 864 -6.68 -52.19 -17.46
N GLU A 865 -7.87 -52.74 -17.22
CA GLU A 865 -8.23 -54.12 -17.57
C GLU A 865 -8.09 -54.40 -19.08
N GLN A 866 -8.41 -53.42 -19.92
CA GLN A 866 -8.31 -53.50 -21.38
C GLN A 866 -6.86 -53.54 -21.91
N ILE A 867 -5.86 -53.25 -21.08
CA ILE A 867 -4.43 -53.31 -21.43
C ILE A 867 -3.89 -54.75 -21.29
N GLY A 868 -4.52 -55.57 -20.44
CA GLY A 868 -4.23 -57.00 -20.30
C GLY A 868 -2.98 -57.37 -19.50
N LEU A 869 -2.42 -56.46 -18.70
CA LEU A 869 -1.22 -56.71 -17.89
C LEU A 869 -1.59 -57.08 -16.45
N GLN A 870 -1.12 -58.24 -15.99
CA GLN A 870 -1.35 -58.74 -14.62
C GLN A 870 -0.60 -57.94 -13.54
N SER A 871 0.53 -57.35 -13.92
CA SER A 871 1.35 -56.49 -13.05
C SER A 871 2.02 -55.42 -13.91
N ALA A 872 1.78 -54.14 -13.63
CA ALA A 872 2.38 -53.03 -14.36
C ALA A 872 2.27 -51.71 -13.60
N LYS A 873 3.20 -50.79 -13.84
CA LYS A 873 3.15 -49.40 -13.40
C LYS A 873 2.89 -48.52 -14.61
N PHE A 874 1.79 -47.77 -14.59
CA PHE A 874 1.41 -46.83 -15.65
C PHE A 874 1.62 -45.40 -15.20
N LEU A 875 2.02 -44.53 -16.13
CA LEU A 875 2.16 -43.10 -15.89
C LEU A 875 1.00 -42.35 -16.54
N LEU A 876 0.01 -41.96 -15.73
CA LEU A 876 -1.10 -41.12 -16.16
C LEU A 876 -0.60 -39.67 -16.23
N THR A 877 -0.49 -39.13 -17.44
CA THR A 877 0.17 -37.85 -17.71
C THR A 877 -0.81 -36.81 -18.23
N SER A 878 -1.05 -35.78 -17.41
CA SER A 878 -1.74 -34.56 -17.83
C SER A 878 -0.72 -33.53 -18.33
N THR A 879 -1.09 -32.66 -19.26
CA THR A 879 -0.16 -31.66 -19.83
C THR A 879 -0.63 -30.23 -19.58
N VAL A 880 0.32 -29.32 -19.40
CA VAL A 880 0.08 -27.90 -19.17
C VAL A 880 0.86 -27.08 -20.18
N SER A 881 0.16 -26.13 -20.80
CA SER A 881 0.72 -25.17 -21.75
C SER A 881 0.20 -23.76 -21.47
N LEU A 882 0.88 -22.74 -22.00
CA LEU A 882 0.50 -21.34 -21.85
C LEU A 882 0.00 -20.76 -23.18
N GLU A 883 -1.12 -20.05 -23.13
CA GLU A 883 -1.60 -19.16 -24.19
C GLU A 883 -1.51 -17.71 -23.70
N TYR A 884 -0.90 -16.83 -24.51
CA TYR A 884 -0.73 -15.40 -24.22
C TYR A 884 -0.70 -14.59 -25.52
N ASP A 885 -0.82 -13.25 -25.43
CA ASP A 885 -0.78 -12.36 -26.59
C ASP A 885 0.65 -12.26 -27.16
N LYS A 886 0.92 -13.01 -28.24
CA LYS A 886 2.21 -13.03 -28.93
C LYS A 886 2.57 -11.73 -29.66
N ASN A 887 1.61 -10.82 -29.83
CA ASN A 887 1.89 -9.49 -30.39
C ASN A 887 2.51 -8.55 -29.35
N GLN A 888 2.25 -8.80 -28.06
CA GLN A 888 2.73 -7.96 -26.96
C GLN A 888 3.87 -8.62 -26.17
N TYR A 889 3.87 -9.95 -26.07
CA TYR A 889 4.79 -10.68 -25.20
C TYR A 889 5.62 -11.71 -25.98
N ILE A 890 6.82 -11.98 -25.46
CA ILE A 890 7.75 -13.00 -25.94
C ILE A 890 8.21 -13.86 -24.77
N TYR A 891 8.19 -15.19 -24.92
CA TYR A 891 8.59 -16.07 -23.83
C TYR A 891 10.12 -16.15 -23.76
N LEU A 892 10.68 -15.84 -22.60
CA LEU A 892 12.12 -15.92 -22.35
C LEU A 892 12.52 -17.39 -22.26
N SER A 893 13.16 -17.89 -23.32
CA SER A 893 13.67 -19.26 -23.40
C SER A 893 15.17 -19.27 -23.61
N THR A 894 15.88 -20.13 -22.88
CA THR A 894 17.29 -20.44 -23.15
C THR A 894 17.46 -21.32 -24.40
N GLU A 895 16.40 -21.98 -24.84
CA GLU A 895 16.33 -22.75 -26.10
C GLU A 895 15.78 -21.86 -27.23
N SER A 896 16.41 -21.92 -28.40
CA SER A 896 16.31 -20.98 -29.54
C SER A 896 14.93 -20.78 -30.22
N LYS A 897 13.82 -21.26 -29.63
CA LYS A 897 12.48 -21.21 -30.25
C LYS A 897 11.44 -20.34 -29.53
N ASP A 898 11.81 -19.55 -28.50
CA ASP A 898 10.94 -18.56 -27.81
C ASP A 898 9.50 -19.04 -27.50
N ASN A 899 9.30 -20.34 -27.36
CA ASN A 899 8.00 -20.97 -27.12
C ASN A 899 7.91 -21.41 -25.67
N PRO A 900 6.75 -21.24 -25.01
CA PRO A 900 6.57 -21.73 -23.65
C PRO A 900 6.71 -23.26 -23.63
N PRO A 901 7.43 -23.84 -22.66
CA PRO A 901 7.58 -25.28 -22.55
C PRO A 901 6.24 -25.93 -22.15
N ILE A 902 5.93 -27.06 -22.76
CA ILE A 902 4.82 -27.91 -22.31
C ILE A 902 5.32 -28.71 -21.10
N ARG A 903 4.62 -28.60 -19.96
CA ARG A 903 4.97 -29.30 -18.72
C ARG A 903 4.02 -30.47 -18.46
N ARG A 904 4.55 -31.52 -17.84
CA ARG A 904 3.83 -32.76 -17.53
C ARG A 904 3.48 -32.82 -16.05
N ILE A 905 2.27 -33.26 -15.76
CA ILE A 905 1.79 -33.60 -14.41
C ILE A 905 1.57 -35.10 -14.39
N GLU A 906 2.32 -35.80 -13.55
CA GLU A 906 2.46 -37.25 -13.63
C GLU A 906 1.84 -37.92 -12.39
N ALA A 907 1.06 -38.98 -12.61
CA ALA A 907 0.58 -39.88 -11.56
C ALA A 907 0.95 -41.33 -11.89
N GLU A 908 1.57 -42.01 -10.94
CA GLU A 908 1.90 -43.43 -11.03
C GLU A 908 0.69 -44.27 -10.60
N VAL A 909 0.23 -45.14 -11.49
CA VAL A 909 -0.88 -46.07 -11.27
C VAL A 909 -0.36 -47.48 -11.38
N GLU A 910 -0.24 -48.16 -10.24
CA GLU A 910 0.30 -49.52 -10.17
C GLU A 910 -0.82 -50.57 -10.12
N VAL A 911 -0.66 -51.65 -10.87
CA VAL A 911 -1.52 -52.83 -10.80
C VAL A 911 -0.71 -54.04 -10.37
N TYR A 912 -1.24 -54.79 -9.40
CA TYR A 912 -0.61 -55.98 -8.83
C TYR A 912 -1.63 -57.12 -8.63
N PRO A 913 -1.23 -58.39 -8.74
CA PRO A 913 -2.12 -59.53 -8.51
C PRO A 913 -2.47 -59.71 -7.02
N GLU A 914 -3.63 -60.32 -6.72
CA GLU A 914 -4.00 -60.68 -5.34
C GLU A 914 -2.90 -61.55 -4.68
N PRO A 915 -2.50 -61.24 -3.43
CA PRO A 915 -1.53 -62.06 -2.71
C PRO A 915 -2.12 -63.44 -2.38
N ASP A 916 -1.58 -64.49 -3.00
CA ASP A 916 -1.93 -65.88 -2.72
C ASP A 916 -1.46 -66.30 -1.31
N SER A 917 -2.35 -66.13 -0.34
CA SER A 917 -2.13 -66.43 1.08
C SER A 917 -2.04 -67.93 1.37
N THR A 918 -2.37 -68.79 0.41
CA THR A 918 -2.44 -70.25 0.58
C THR A 918 -1.08 -70.84 0.94
N LYS A 919 0.01 -70.31 0.36
CA LYS A 919 1.38 -70.74 0.68
C LYS A 919 1.79 -70.39 2.10
N ALA A 920 1.38 -69.22 2.61
CA ALA A 920 1.68 -68.79 3.97
C ALA A 920 0.88 -69.58 5.02
N ILE A 921 -0.41 -69.87 4.73
CA ILE A 921 -1.29 -70.66 5.61
C ILE A 921 -0.82 -72.12 5.68
N VAL A 922 -0.46 -72.75 4.56
CA VAL A 922 0.08 -74.12 4.53
C VAL A 922 1.43 -74.19 5.24
N GLY A 923 2.32 -73.22 5.01
CA GLY A 923 3.61 -73.14 5.70
C GLY A 923 3.48 -72.94 7.22
N GLY A 924 2.59 -72.05 7.65
CA GLY A 924 2.30 -71.82 9.06
C GLY A 924 1.66 -73.02 9.76
N SER A 925 0.75 -73.72 9.07
CA SER A 925 0.06 -74.91 9.61
C SER A 925 1.02 -76.10 9.76
N LEU A 926 1.87 -76.34 8.76
CA LEU A 926 2.90 -77.39 8.82
C LEU A 926 3.97 -77.08 9.87
N GLY A 927 4.41 -75.82 9.96
CA GLY A 927 5.33 -75.36 11.00
C GLY A 927 4.76 -75.50 12.41
N GLY A 928 3.49 -75.14 12.61
CA GLY A 928 2.78 -75.28 13.88
C GLY A 928 2.64 -76.74 14.32
N LEU A 929 2.29 -77.64 13.40
CA LEU A 929 2.22 -79.08 13.69
C LEU A 929 3.58 -79.69 14.03
N ALA A 930 4.64 -79.30 13.32
CA ALA A 930 5.99 -79.76 13.62
C ALA A 930 6.47 -79.28 14.99
N PHE A 931 6.18 -78.03 15.34
CA PHE A 931 6.49 -77.47 16.66
C PHE A 931 5.71 -78.16 17.77
N LEU A 932 4.41 -78.41 17.57
CA LEU A 932 3.59 -79.15 18.52
C LEU A 932 4.15 -80.55 18.77
N ALA A 933 4.48 -81.31 17.72
CA ALA A 933 5.05 -82.65 17.83
C ALA A 933 6.38 -82.68 18.61
N LEU A 934 7.26 -81.69 18.38
CA LEU A 934 8.50 -81.54 19.15
C LEU A 934 8.23 -81.23 20.62
N LEU A 935 7.24 -80.38 20.91
CA LEU A 935 6.79 -80.07 22.28
C LEU A 935 6.24 -81.32 22.98
N THR A 936 5.38 -82.10 22.33
CA THR A 936 4.83 -83.33 22.91
C THR A 936 5.93 -84.36 23.18
N ALA A 937 6.90 -84.51 22.27
CA ALA A 937 8.05 -85.39 22.48
C ALA A 937 8.91 -84.92 23.67
N GLY A 938 9.14 -83.60 23.81
CA GLY A 938 9.82 -83.00 24.94
C GLY A 938 9.10 -83.25 26.27
N LEU A 939 7.79 -83.01 26.32
CA LEU A 939 6.95 -83.21 27.50
C LEU A 939 6.84 -84.69 27.91
N TYR A 940 6.79 -85.61 26.94
CA TYR A 940 6.81 -87.05 27.20
C TYR A 940 8.16 -87.50 27.80
N LYS A 941 9.28 -87.01 27.27
CA LYS A 941 10.63 -87.33 27.78
C LYS A 941 10.89 -86.71 29.16
N ALA A 942 10.27 -85.56 29.46
CA ALA A 942 10.33 -84.91 30.77
C ALA A 942 9.42 -85.53 31.84
N GLY A 943 8.68 -86.61 31.52
CA GLY A 943 7.91 -87.39 32.51
C GLY A 943 6.58 -86.75 32.96
N PHE A 944 6.08 -85.76 32.22
CA PHE A 944 4.90 -84.96 32.60
C PHE A 944 3.56 -85.74 32.60
N PHE A 945 3.51 -86.93 31.97
CA PHE A 945 2.28 -87.72 31.80
C PHE A 945 2.15 -88.96 32.72
N LYS A 946 2.93 -89.09 33.80
CA LYS A 946 2.75 -90.16 34.80
C LYS A 946 2.03 -89.65 36.06
N SER A 947 0.70 -89.79 36.11
CA SER A 947 -0.14 -89.39 37.26
C SER A 947 -0.66 -90.58 38.08
N LYS A 948 -0.55 -90.47 39.42
CA LYS A 948 -1.03 -91.39 40.47
C LYS A 948 -2.56 -91.30 40.65
N TYR A 949 -3.32 -91.83 39.69
CA TYR A 949 -4.79 -91.68 39.64
C TYR A 949 -5.62 -92.74 40.42
N LYS A 950 -5.01 -93.62 41.24
CA LYS A 950 -5.74 -94.72 41.92
C LYS A 950 -6.17 -94.43 43.36
N GLN A 951 -5.93 -93.24 43.91
CA GLN A 951 -6.10 -92.95 45.35
C GLN A 951 -7.08 -91.81 45.70
N MET A 952 -7.83 -91.24 44.74
CA MET A 952 -8.69 -90.06 44.99
C MET A 952 -10.12 -90.19 44.44
N ILE A 953 -10.73 -91.38 44.50
CA ILE A 953 -12.19 -91.56 44.33
C ILE A 953 -12.73 -92.21 45.60
N ASN A 954 -12.94 -91.40 46.64
CA ASN A 954 -14.04 -91.54 47.57
C ASN A 954 -14.15 -90.23 48.38
N GLU A 955 -15.37 -89.72 48.43
CA GLU A 955 -15.91 -88.71 49.36
C GLU A 955 -15.80 -87.21 48.98
N ASN A 956 -16.95 -86.70 48.52
CA ASN A 956 -17.52 -85.34 48.67
C ASN A 956 -17.63 -84.91 50.16
N PRO A 957 -18.14 -83.69 50.52
CA PRO A 957 -18.37 -82.42 49.80
C PRO A 957 -17.91 -81.17 50.62
N GLU A 958 -18.28 -79.98 50.13
CA GLU A 958 -18.62 -78.72 50.85
C GLU A 958 -17.72 -77.46 50.73
N ASP A 959 -18.46 -76.36 50.55
CA ASP A 959 -18.24 -74.94 50.84
C ASP A 959 -17.31 -74.02 50.01
N GLY A 960 -17.95 -73.01 49.40
CA GLY A 960 -17.82 -71.62 49.89
C GLY A 960 -16.93 -70.67 49.08
N PRO A 961 -17.39 -69.45 48.72
CA PRO A 961 -16.74 -68.58 47.73
C PRO A 961 -15.85 -67.47 48.35
N GLY A 962 -14.93 -66.91 47.57
CA GLY A 962 -14.11 -65.75 47.97
C GLY A 962 -13.52 -64.97 46.80
N THR A 963 -13.88 -63.69 46.73
CA THR A 963 -13.51 -62.62 45.79
C THR A 963 -12.15 -61.98 46.10
N ASP A 964 -11.52 -61.38 45.06
CA ASP A 964 -10.81 -60.08 45.01
C ASP A 964 -9.74 -60.11 43.89
N ALA A 965 -9.82 -59.34 42.79
CA ALA A 965 -9.75 -57.88 42.60
C ALA A 965 -8.31 -57.31 42.54
N SER A 966 -7.96 -56.89 41.30
CA SER A 966 -7.11 -55.75 40.88
C SER A 966 -5.61 -55.69 41.24
N ALA A 967 -4.78 -55.75 40.17
CA ALA A 967 -3.84 -54.72 39.62
C ALA A 967 -3.16 -53.72 40.60
N PRO A 968 -1.92 -53.20 40.35
CA PRO A 968 -1.60 -52.49 39.09
C PRO A 968 -0.10 -52.31 38.67
N LEU A 969 0.09 -51.49 37.63
CA LEU A 969 1.29 -50.72 37.16
C LEU A 969 2.37 -51.54 36.42
N ALA A 970 2.63 -51.34 35.11
CA ALA A 970 3.00 -50.15 34.33
C ALA A 970 4.45 -49.69 34.53
N GLU A 971 5.28 -49.97 33.52
CA GLU A 971 6.24 -49.05 32.89
C GLU A 971 6.25 -49.31 31.38
#